data_AF-A0A9W8MV37-F1
#
_entry.id   AF-A0A9W8MV37-F1
#
_cell.length_a   1.000
_cell.length_b   1.000
_cell.length_c   1.000
_cell.angle_alpha   90.00
_cell.angle_beta   90.00
_cell.angle_gamma   90.00
#
_symmetry.space_group_name_H-M   'P 1'
#
loop_
_entity.id
_entity.type
_entity.pdbx_description
1 polymer ?
#
loop_
_entity_poly.entity_id
_entity_poly.type
_entity_poly.pdbx_seq_one_letter_code
_entity_poly.pdbx_strand_id
1 'polypeptide(L)'
;MHDYHLHRLSKALQFFPTEAQCLPMIQYVFDVCKTAWQRYGESSQKDVNNDSPKKKRKPMNVDNSSSGELWVVRYALVARLASVVLSSLAIKSLSSDTQEEVRTSLEGFRSAFIEPSISNSLKSLKKAADTEIWALEISLVANLRFLYALGVSRNLSLPGGTNAKIQGKMLSLIARDGQLPELTLELFRALFYCMSFKEESDHEETIDKVLEYLEKHFSSSHVHCSVQSYHLTSSAPGTAFAILHMVFDRWLPDVDRFASTEQLKRLLKIVMAINLSMTPHPGQTMLPEDLLMQILHSAQFWEFRNIRDVFVDLLQETTAPLDNVESKPKKTSIILEKASIYRLLLFFPVDYFSLQTLGHLIKCALQADFALTQQPSGVEDAAMETLTFLRVFLKRAYGHSVSRGQELIQSTNVLHFLDERNAQDEQFRDEFIKVTLDLIDLHFAKLLKESPKNPSSSLQNVLAAYNADIFIKAPGITSSSFTRMVGILTRDFSANRLYNTISPPLLRHISSITTKSIQQANISNLVHLVTGWHSILCLDKWLGPPGMTTPPCIGRSLAAVSIFSTKAQSAERNIQVDELCLLTHSILLQEVDCKAEVDREEYLDVIVAAYIAFAQVLQVDSLKRMDAYLAKICRKIALPDYTHLLSTVSDSLSTANVNPASQLRHLVQLASLLVREHPSHSLVHTQKFMTKCIAIYTGCSVFVEGPQNLRLQVLDMLAQHCSDQQAALRSLDVAGICLLISKFLAPSKDHDEATQPEIFRQIIMIARPLIRLRRDLVILSLPHLGLILHQLLLSLPTVDKLRKTSRSRGGKGTWTPIGEFDHEDNSAGPDIVCARDTKSGVFGEAILQACCICPGGVHRGNERSAVHLVVGGVPHFPEPARERSTDCVPPLVDSHVLRTASKGRRTTLEEIIKQYVGKAGTVLDISLPYESRPSVTRRPLLKDAHDSCKDVITVAHCAQFGREHKITLSSGFALNAEEKEGETLIVTCAHTLEEIRQSPLLLAGNSNLMKELSGTFVVAGTGDTLTAYPVSRVVSCLPISDLLLLSCSIPPGVVNTLPVSPYPAHQDTAIRAHFVLYDELQAGKGWRPWVGDSWGKWVKGKVLGYRDFAGRETHPGTYDALSHLLFTPLPTAGSSGGPIIDEENGSVVGVMLGSRMVSRVEGVRGWGVPSETIFEMFTLPGLEGKK
;
A
#
# COMPACT_ATOMS: atom_id res chain seq x y z
N MET A 1 18.15 -5.38 -34.70
CA MET A 1 18.97 -5.34 -33.46
C MET A 1 18.04 -5.38 -32.27
N HIS A 2 18.27 -6.28 -31.31
CA HIS A 2 17.42 -6.43 -30.12
C HIS A 2 17.70 -5.31 -29.09
N ASP A 3 16.67 -4.72 -28.49
CA ASP A 3 16.80 -3.55 -27.61
C ASP A 3 17.63 -3.82 -26.36
N TYR A 4 17.56 -5.04 -25.83
CA TYR A 4 18.46 -5.51 -24.76
C TYR A 4 19.95 -5.26 -25.06
N HIS A 5 20.41 -5.51 -26.29
CA HIS A 5 21.81 -5.31 -26.66
C HIS A 5 22.15 -3.83 -26.81
N LEU A 6 21.22 -3.03 -27.36
CA LEU A 6 21.39 -1.58 -27.47
C LEU A 6 21.44 -0.91 -26.09
N HIS A 7 20.61 -1.37 -25.14
CA HIS A 7 20.64 -0.92 -23.76
C HIS A 7 21.96 -1.27 -23.05
N ARG A 8 22.46 -2.50 -23.24
CA ARG A 8 23.77 -2.89 -22.71
C ARG A 8 24.90 -2.07 -23.31
N LEU A 9 24.85 -1.78 -24.61
CA LEU A 9 25.80 -0.90 -25.27
C LEU A 9 25.74 0.52 -24.70
N SER A 10 24.54 1.08 -24.54
CA SER A 10 24.32 2.40 -23.92
C SER A 10 24.95 2.48 -22.55
N LYS A 11 24.68 1.49 -21.67
CA LYS A 11 25.30 1.41 -20.34
C LYS A 11 26.82 1.28 -20.39
N ALA A 12 27.37 0.47 -21.29
CA ALA A 12 28.82 0.34 -21.43
C ALA A 12 29.47 1.67 -21.85
N LEU A 13 28.87 2.39 -22.79
CA LEU A 13 29.39 3.67 -23.27
C LEU A 13 29.38 4.79 -22.23
N GLN A 14 28.61 4.65 -21.15
CA GLN A 14 28.66 5.59 -20.03
C GLN A 14 29.93 5.46 -19.18
N PHE A 15 30.66 4.32 -19.26
CA PHE A 15 31.82 4.05 -18.41
C PHE A 15 33.14 3.84 -19.17
N PHE A 16 33.08 3.40 -20.43
CA PHE A 16 34.27 2.96 -21.16
C PHE A 16 35.07 4.06 -21.88
N PRO A 17 34.45 5.05 -22.55
CA PRO A 17 35.20 6.04 -23.32
C PRO A 17 36.05 6.93 -22.41
N THR A 18 37.36 6.93 -22.63
CA THR A 18 38.24 7.93 -22.03
C THR A 18 38.08 9.28 -22.74
N GLU A 19 38.45 10.37 -22.07
CA GLU A 19 38.36 11.73 -22.63
C GLU A 19 39.04 11.85 -24.01
N ALA A 20 40.24 11.29 -24.15
CA ALA A 20 40.99 11.27 -25.40
C ALA A 20 40.33 10.43 -26.52
N GLN A 21 39.42 9.51 -26.17
CA GLN A 21 38.72 8.65 -27.13
C GLN A 21 37.36 9.20 -27.56
N CYS A 22 36.76 10.13 -26.81
CA CYS A 22 35.42 10.63 -27.09
C CYS A 22 35.32 11.28 -28.46
N LEU A 23 36.17 12.27 -28.77
CA LEU A 23 36.08 13.00 -30.04
C LEU A 23 36.41 12.13 -31.27
N PRO A 24 37.47 11.29 -31.27
CA PRO A 24 37.71 10.36 -32.38
C PRO A 24 36.57 9.35 -32.59
N MET A 25 35.95 8.87 -31.50
CA MET A 25 34.80 7.97 -31.58
C MET A 25 33.60 8.66 -32.22
N ILE A 26 33.30 9.90 -31.83
CA ILE A 26 32.22 10.71 -32.42
C ILE A 26 32.47 10.91 -33.91
N GLN A 27 33.68 11.32 -34.31
CA GLN A 27 34.04 11.53 -35.71
C GLN A 27 33.91 10.23 -36.53
N TYR A 28 34.38 9.11 -35.99
CA TYR A 28 34.22 7.80 -36.63
C TYR A 28 32.74 7.45 -36.84
N VAL A 29 31.89 7.65 -35.83
CA VAL A 29 30.45 7.42 -35.95
C VAL A 29 29.84 8.34 -37.01
N PHE A 30 30.23 9.62 -37.07
CA PHE A 30 29.77 10.56 -38.10
C PHE A 30 30.13 10.08 -39.50
N ASP A 31 31.36 9.63 -39.72
CA ASP A 31 31.83 9.18 -41.03
C ASP A 31 31.14 7.89 -41.48
N VAL A 32 30.91 6.95 -40.55
CA VAL A 32 30.16 5.72 -40.82
C VAL A 32 28.71 6.05 -41.23
N CYS A 33 28.05 6.98 -40.52
CA CYS A 33 26.71 7.45 -40.88
C CYS A 33 26.66 8.13 -42.25
N LYS A 34 27.57 9.07 -42.51
CA LYS A 34 27.66 9.80 -43.79
C LYS A 34 27.93 8.84 -44.95
N THR A 35 28.85 7.90 -44.78
CA THR A 35 29.18 6.90 -45.80
C THR A 35 27.99 5.99 -46.11
N ALA A 36 27.28 5.52 -45.09
CA ALA A 36 26.08 4.70 -45.27
C ALA A 36 24.97 5.46 -46.02
N TRP A 37 24.78 6.74 -45.69
CA TRP A 37 23.82 7.63 -46.37
C TRP A 37 24.19 7.89 -47.84
N GLN A 38 25.46 8.19 -48.12
CA GLN A 38 25.95 8.44 -49.48
C GLN A 38 25.76 7.20 -50.37
N ARG A 39 26.10 6.00 -49.88
CA ARG A 39 25.90 4.76 -50.64
C ARG A 39 24.44 4.49 -50.99
N TYR A 40 23.53 4.81 -50.07
CA TYR A 40 22.09 4.77 -50.34
C TYR A 40 21.71 5.76 -51.45
N GLY A 41 22.15 7.02 -51.36
CA GLY A 41 21.89 8.04 -52.37
C GLY A 41 22.44 7.69 -53.76
N GLU A 42 23.65 7.17 -53.84
CA GLU A 42 24.28 6.71 -55.10
C GLU A 42 23.52 5.54 -55.74
N SER A 43 22.97 4.63 -54.92
CA SER A 43 22.17 3.52 -55.43
C SER A 43 20.86 4.00 -56.05
N SER A 44 20.20 4.98 -55.43
CA SER A 44 18.94 5.56 -55.94
C SER A 44 19.14 6.37 -57.22
N GLN A 45 20.28 7.08 -57.37
CA GLN A 45 20.52 7.90 -58.58
C GLN A 45 20.85 7.08 -59.85
N LYS A 46 21.37 5.85 -59.71
CA LYS A 46 21.74 5.02 -60.86
C LYS A 46 20.54 4.53 -61.66
N ASP A 47 19.38 4.41 -61.02
CA ASP A 47 18.17 3.90 -61.68
C ASP A 47 17.47 4.99 -62.51
N VAL A 48 17.52 6.26 -62.09
CA VAL A 48 16.86 7.37 -62.79
C VAL A 48 17.55 7.76 -64.10
N ASN A 49 18.87 7.59 -64.21
CA ASN A 49 19.65 8.06 -65.37
C ASN A 49 19.82 7.03 -66.51
N ASN A 50 19.25 5.82 -66.39
CA ASN A 50 19.42 4.75 -67.38
C ASN A 50 18.39 4.76 -68.53
N ASP A 51 17.48 5.73 -68.60
CA ASP A 51 16.53 5.91 -69.71
C ASP A 51 17.15 6.48 -71.01
N SER A 52 18.48 6.58 -71.09
CA SER A 52 19.15 6.86 -72.36
C SER A 52 19.17 5.59 -73.25
N PRO A 53 18.71 5.65 -74.52
CA PRO A 53 18.47 4.46 -75.35
C PRO A 53 19.80 3.81 -75.74
N LYS A 54 20.29 2.88 -74.92
CA LYS A 54 21.53 2.15 -75.19
C LYS A 54 21.26 0.84 -75.91
N LYS A 55 21.90 0.71 -77.08
CA LYS A 55 21.96 -0.43 -77.99
C LYS A 55 21.93 -1.79 -77.26
N LYS A 56 20.96 -2.62 -77.68
CA LYS A 56 20.81 -4.06 -77.42
C LYS A 56 22.15 -4.76 -77.14
N ARG A 57 22.45 -5.05 -75.86
CA ARG A 57 23.44 -6.05 -75.46
C ARG A 57 22.73 -7.09 -74.59
N LYS A 58 22.94 -8.37 -74.92
CA LYS A 58 22.25 -9.55 -74.39
C LYS A 58 22.21 -9.56 -72.85
N PRO A 59 21.08 -9.94 -72.22
CA PRO A 59 20.92 -9.92 -70.77
C PRO A 59 21.60 -11.14 -70.14
N MET A 60 22.48 -10.91 -69.17
CA MET A 60 22.71 -11.88 -68.09
C MET A 60 21.76 -11.51 -66.96
N ASN A 61 20.85 -12.43 -66.67
CA ASN A 61 19.79 -12.32 -65.68
C ASN A 61 20.42 -12.43 -64.28
N VAL A 62 20.77 -11.30 -63.67
CA VAL A 62 21.12 -11.20 -62.25
C VAL A 62 20.08 -10.28 -61.62
N ASP A 63 19.31 -10.80 -60.66
CA ASP A 63 18.29 -10.09 -59.89
C ASP A 63 18.89 -8.88 -59.15
N ASN A 64 19.05 -7.76 -59.86
CA ASN A 64 19.61 -6.51 -59.35
C ASN A 64 18.58 -5.61 -58.65
N SER A 65 17.31 -6.01 -58.56
CA SER A 65 16.22 -5.22 -57.96
C SER A 65 16.34 -5.05 -56.44
N SER A 66 17.21 -5.81 -55.76
CA SER A 66 17.34 -5.78 -54.29
C SER A 66 18.34 -4.75 -53.75
N SER A 67 19.05 -4.01 -54.61
CA SER A 67 20.18 -3.18 -54.16
C SER A 67 19.76 -1.98 -53.29
N GLY A 68 18.73 -1.23 -53.70
CA GLY A 68 18.32 -0.01 -53.00
C GLY A 68 17.72 -0.27 -51.62
N GLU A 69 16.86 -1.28 -51.50
CA GLU A 69 16.24 -1.69 -50.23
C GLU A 69 17.28 -2.16 -49.21
N LEU A 70 18.28 -2.91 -49.65
CA LEU A 70 19.37 -3.36 -48.79
C LEU A 70 20.18 -2.17 -48.24
N TRP A 71 20.47 -1.16 -49.06
CA TRP A 71 21.21 0.02 -48.63
C TRP A 71 20.42 0.89 -47.64
N VAL A 72 19.11 1.05 -47.81
CA VAL A 72 18.31 1.80 -46.85
C VAL A 72 18.17 1.08 -45.51
N VAL A 73 17.98 -0.25 -45.52
CA VAL A 73 17.95 -1.06 -44.29
C VAL A 73 19.29 -0.95 -43.56
N ARG A 74 20.40 -1.03 -44.31
CA ARG A 74 21.74 -0.83 -43.75
C ARG A 74 21.90 0.56 -43.14
N TYR A 75 21.45 1.61 -43.82
CA TYR A 75 21.48 2.97 -43.30
C TYR A 75 20.65 3.09 -42.01
N ALA A 76 19.43 2.56 -41.99
CA ALA A 76 18.55 2.62 -40.82
C ALA A 76 19.16 1.92 -39.59
N LEU A 77 19.82 0.77 -39.79
CA LEU A 77 20.54 0.05 -38.74
C LEU A 77 21.75 0.85 -38.23
N VAL A 78 22.52 1.46 -39.13
CA VAL A 78 23.67 2.32 -38.78
C VAL A 78 23.21 3.55 -38.00
N ALA A 79 22.16 4.23 -38.45
CA ALA A 79 21.61 5.40 -37.77
C ALA A 79 21.08 5.04 -36.37
N ARG A 80 20.42 3.89 -36.20
CA ARG A 80 19.99 3.40 -34.87
C ARG A 80 21.16 3.10 -33.94
N LEU A 81 22.23 2.49 -34.46
CA LEU A 81 23.42 2.23 -33.65
C LEU A 81 24.11 3.55 -33.26
N ALA A 82 24.26 4.46 -34.21
CA ALA A 82 24.87 5.77 -34.00
C ALA A 82 24.07 6.62 -32.99
N SER A 83 22.74 6.59 -33.04
CA SER A 83 21.90 7.32 -32.10
C SER A 83 22.09 6.82 -30.67
N VAL A 84 22.17 5.50 -30.46
CA VAL A 84 22.47 4.90 -29.15
C VAL A 84 23.87 5.28 -28.68
N VAL A 85 24.86 5.20 -29.57
CA VAL A 85 26.25 5.53 -29.22
C VAL A 85 26.39 6.99 -28.78
N LEU A 86 25.92 7.91 -29.61
CA LEU A 86 26.09 9.34 -29.38
C LEU A 86 25.24 9.84 -28.20
N SER A 87 23.99 9.38 -28.05
CA SER A 87 23.12 9.79 -26.94
C SER A 87 23.58 9.27 -25.57
N SER A 88 24.41 8.22 -25.54
CA SER A 88 24.89 7.57 -24.31
C SER A 88 26.25 8.08 -23.82
N LEU A 89 26.87 9.03 -24.52
CA LEU A 89 28.16 9.59 -24.14
C LEU A 89 28.08 10.27 -22.76
N ALA A 90 29.01 9.93 -21.87
CA ALA A 90 29.11 10.51 -20.53
C ALA A 90 29.76 11.90 -20.55
N ILE A 91 29.18 12.87 -21.26
CA ILE A 91 29.78 14.20 -21.46
C ILE A 91 30.11 14.90 -20.15
N LYS A 92 29.29 14.72 -19.11
CA LYS A 92 29.54 15.31 -17.78
C LYS A 92 30.85 14.87 -17.11
N SER A 93 31.47 13.79 -17.57
CA SER A 93 32.76 13.30 -17.09
C SER A 93 33.97 13.96 -17.77
N LEU A 94 33.77 14.61 -18.93
CA LEU A 94 34.82 15.25 -19.72
C LEU A 94 35.21 16.62 -19.12
N SER A 95 36.40 17.14 -19.44
CA SER A 95 36.79 18.52 -19.13
C SER A 95 35.85 19.52 -19.81
N SER A 96 35.74 20.74 -19.27
CA SER A 96 34.88 21.80 -19.84
C SER A 96 35.14 22.03 -21.34
N ASP A 97 36.41 22.02 -21.73
CA ASP A 97 36.85 22.33 -23.08
C ASP A 97 36.46 21.20 -24.04
N THR A 98 36.71 19.94 -23.64
CA THR A 98 36.29 18.78 -24.43
C THR A 98 34.76 18.63 -24.45
N GLN A 99 34.06 18.99 -23.38
CA GLN A 99 32.59 19.02 -23.39
C GLN A 99 32.07 19.97 -24.47
N GLU A 100 32.63 21.17 -24.56
CA GLU A 100 32.21 22.17 -25.53
C GLU A 100 32.56 21.78 -26.97
N GLU A 101 33.74 21.19 -27.17
CA GLU A 101 34.14 20.67 -28.48
C GLU A 101 33.24 19.52 -28.94
N VAL A 102 32.87 18.61 -28.02
CA VAL A 102 31.91 17.53 -28.29
C VAL A 102 30.53 18.09 -28.62
N ARG A 103 30.02 19.07 -27.85
CA ARG A 103 28.72 19.71 -28.12
C ARG A 103 28.73 20.42 -29.47
N THR A 104 29.76 21.20 -29.76
CA THR A 104 29.93 21.91 -31.04
C THR A 104 29.98 20.92 -32.21
N SER A 105 30.70 19.80 -32.04
CA SER A 105 30.79 18.76 -33.06
C SER A 105 29.45 18.07 -33.32
N LEU A 106 28.70 17.75 -32.25
CA LEU A 106 27.36 17.15 -32.34
C LEU A 106 26.35 18.11 -32.97
N GLU A 107 26.40 19.39 -32.62
CA GLU A 107 25.53 20.42 -33.19
C GLU A 107 25.85 20.67 -34.66
N GLY A 108 27.15 20.72 -35.01
CA GLY A 108 27.61 20.81 -36.39
C GLY A 108 27.15 19.61 -37.22
N PHE A 109 27.21 18.40 -36.67
CA PHE A 109 26.69 17.21 -37.35
C PHE A 109 25.16 17.23 -37.49
N ARG A 110 24.44 17.68 -36.46
CA ARG A 110 22.98 17.82 -36.51
C ARG A 110 22.54 18.76 -37.63
N SER A 111 23.08 19.98 -37.64
CA SER A 111 22.72 21.06 -38.57
C SER A 111 23.26 20.84 -39.99
N ALA A 112 24.48 20.32 -40.14
CA ALA A 112 25.11 20.16 -41.47
C ALA A 112 24.76 18.83 -42.17
N PHE A 113 24.30 17.81 -41.42
CA PHE A 113 24.04 16.48 -41.99
C PHE A 113 22.62 15.99 -41.73
N ILE A 114 22.17 15.91 -40.48
CA ILE A 114 20.86 15.29 -40.14
C ILE A 114 19.71 16.13 -40.70
N GLU A 115 19.68 17.43 -40.39
CA GLU A 115 18.62 18.33 -40.85
C GLU A 115 18.53 18.43 -42.40
N PRO A 116 19.64 18.59 -43.15
CA PRO A 116 19.62 18.53 -44.61
C PRO A 116 19.14 17.19 -45.14
N SER A 117 19.54 16.07 -44.53
CA SER A 117 19.11 14.72 -44.92
C SER A 117 17.59 14.57 -44.78
N ILE A 118 17.02 15.00 -43.65
CA ILE A 118 15.56 15.06 -43.43
C ILE A 118 14.89 15.94 -44.49
N SER A 119 15.40 17.16 -44.68
CA SER A 119 14.84 18.13 -45.62
C SER A 119 14.86 17.63 -47.08
N ASN A 120 15.85 16.83 -47.44
CA ASN A 120 15.99 16.20 -48.75
C ASN A 120 15.04 15.00 -48.88
N SER A 121 14.99 14.08 -47.91
CA SER A 121 14.02 12.98 -47.90
C SER A 121 12.58 13.49 -48.00
N LEU A 122 12.22 14.53 -47.26
CA LEU A 122 10.89 15.17 -47.34
C LEU A 122 10.58 15.74 -48.72
N LYS A 123 11.57 16.31 -49.43
CA LYS A 123 11.38 16.81 -50.80
C LYS A 123 11.24 15.67 -51.80
N SER A 124 12.07 14.63 -51.67
CA SER A 124 12.04 13.47 -52.56
C SER A 124 10.74 12.70 -52.42
N LEU A 125 10.26 12.49 -51.19
CA LEU A 125 9.01 11.78 -50.93
C LEU A 125 7.77 12.46 -51.51
N LYS A 126 7.79 13.80 -51.64
CA LYS A 126 6.74 14.57 -52.34
C LYS A 126 6.77 14.41 -53.87
N LYS A 127 7.91 14.00 -54.43
CA LYS A 127 8.12 13.85 -55.89
C LYS A 127 8.18 12.40 -56.36
N ALA A 128 8.34 11.46 -55.43
CA ALA A 128 8.61 10.06 -55.74
C ALA A 128 7.39 9.38 -56.39
N ALA A 129 7.68 8.50 -57.35
CA ALA A 129 6.72 7.53 -57.86
C ALA A 129 6.55 6.36 -56.86
N ASP A 130 5.45 5.63 -56.96
CA ASP A 130 5.02 4.62 -55.97
C ASP A 130 6.08 3.58 -55.60
N THR A 131 6.96 3.22 -56.54
CA THR A 131 7.97 2.17 -56.34
C THR A 131 9.13 2.54 -55.43
N GLU A 132 9.43 3.83 -55.23
CA GLU A 132 10.55 4.28 -54.38
C GLU A 132 10.11 4.80 -53.01
N ILE A 133 8.79 4.87 -52.77
CA ILE A 133 8.21 5.48 -51.57
C ILE A 133 8.74 4.81 -50.31
N TRP A 134 8.71 3.48 -50.25
CA TRP A 134 9.09 2.73 -49.06
C TRP A 134 10.53 3.03 -48.61
N ALA A 135 11.51 3.01 -49.52
CA ALA A 135 12.90 3.29 -49.17
C ALA A 135 13.07 4.73 -48.68
N LEU A 136 12.40 5.69 -49.30
CA LEU A 136 12.44 7.08 -48.85
C LEU A 136 11.81 7.24 -47.45
N GLU A 137 10.70 6.57 -47.17
CA GLU A 137 10.02 6.60 -45.87
C GLU A 137 10.87 5.96 -44.76
N ILE A 138 11.49 4.79 -45.01
CA ILE A 138 12.40 4.15 -44.05
C ILE A 138 13.63 5.02 -43.77
N SER A 139 14.20 5.64 -44.81
CA SER A 139 15.33 6.56 -44.67
C SER A 139 14.98 7.77 -43.81
N LEU A 140 13.77 8.30 -43.99
CA LEU A 140 13.25 9.43 -43.23
C LEU A 140 12.98 9.04 -41.77
N VAL A 141 12.34 7.90 -41.51
CA VAL A 141 12.16 7.33 -40.16
C VAL A 141 13.50 7.23 -39.42
N ALA A 142 14.53 6.71 -40.07
CA ALA A 142 15.86 6.59 -39.48
C ALA A 142 16.45 7.96 -39.09
N ASN A 143 16.34 8.94 -39.97
CA ASN A 143 16.81 10.30 -39.70
C ASN A 143 16.03 11.01 -38.59
N LEU A 144 14.70 10.85 -38.54
CA LEU A 144 13.86 11.44 -37.50
C LEU A 144 14.15 10.86 -36.11
N ARG A 145 14.30 9.53 -36.02
CA ARG A 145 14.73 8.85 -34.78
C ARG A 145 16.09 9.33 -34.32
N PHE A 146 17.01 9.53 -35.27
CA PHE A 146 18.35 10.00 -34.95
C PHE A 146 18.33 11.44 -34.43
N LEU A 147 17.61 12.35 -35.10
CA LEU A 147 17.40 13.72 -34.64
C LEU A 147 16.81 13.74 -33.22
N TYR A 148 15.76 12.96 -32.99
CA TYR A 148 15.09 12.88 -31.70
C TYR A 148 16.00 12.35 -30.58
N ALA A 149 16.73 11.26 -30.83
CA ALA A 149 17.61 10.66 -29.83
C ALA A 149 18.73 11.60 -29.39
N LEU A 150 19.28 12.39 -30.31
CA LEU A 150 20.28 13.42 -29.98
C LEU A 150 19.65 14.57 -29.19
N GLY A 151 18.47 15.03 -29.61
CA GLY A 151 17.79 16.15 -29.00
C GLY A 151 17.28 15.90 -27.58
N VAL A 152 16.81 14.70 -27.31
CA VAL A 152 16.25 14.31 -26.00
C VAL A 152 17.33 13.95 -24.98
N SER A 153 18.55 13.65 -25.42
CA SER A 153 19.60 13.22 -24.50
C SER A 153 20.02 14.35 -23.56
N ARG A 154 19.63 14.21 -22.28
CA ARG A 154 20.01 15.12 -21.19
C ARG A 154 21.51 15.23 -20.96
N ASN A 155 22.26 14.23 -21.40
CA ASN A 155 23.71 14.23 -21.27
C ASN A 155 24.36 15.18 -22.27
N LEU A 156 23.71 15.43 -23.41
CA LEU A 156 24.26 16.26 -24.47
C LEU A 156 23.98 17.75 -24.25
N SER A 157 22.80 18.09 -23.74
CA SER A 157 22.36 19.49 -23.57
C SER A 157 22.51 20.31 -24.86
N LEU A 158 22.21 19.72 -26.01
CA LEU A 158 22.27 20.43 -27.29
C LEU A 158 21.20 21.52 -27.34
N PRO A 159 21.47 22.69 -27.96
CA PRO A 159 20.47 23.74 -28.13
C PRO A 159 19.22 23.17 -28.81
N GLY A 160 18.05 23.38 -28.21
CA GLY A 160 16.79 23.02 -28.86
C GLY A 160 16.57 23.86 -30.11
N GLY A 161 16.13 23.25 -31.21
CA GLY A 161 15.82 23.99 -32.43
C GLY A 161 15.90 23.11 -33.67
N THR A 162 14.77 23.01 -34.37
CA THR A 162 14.72 22.45 -35.72
C THR A 162 14.30 23.56 -36.67
N ASN A 163 14.88 23.60 -37.87
CA ASN A 163 14.51 24.56 -38.90
C ASN A 163 12.99 24.57 -39.16
N ALA A 164 12.33 25.73 -39.04
CA ALA A 164 10.88 25.89 -39.28
C ALA A 164 10.43 25.39 -40.66
N LYS A 165 11.30 25.47 -41.67
CA LYS A 165 11.03 24.93 -43.01
C LYS A 165 10.93 23.40 -43.03
N ILE A 166 11.62 22.71 -42.12
CA ILE A 166 11.52 21.25 -41.97
C ILE A 166 10.17 20.91 -41.32
N GLN A 167 9.79 21.62 -40.26
CA GLN A 167 8.50 21.46 -39.58
C GLN A 167 7.31 21.64 -40.54
N GLY A 168 7.25 22.74 -41.30
CA GLY A 168 6.16 22.95 -42.26
C GLY A 168 6.08 21.85 -43.34
N LYS A 169 7.22 21.26 -43.73
CA LYS A 169 7.23 20.10 -44.63
C LYS A 169 6.73 18.82 -43.96
N MET A 170 7.06 18.60 -42.69
CA MET A 170 6.56 17.46 -41.91
C MET A 170 5.03 17.53 -41.78
N LEU A 171 4.49 18.70 -41.40
CA LEU A 171 3.05 18.95 -41.32
C LEU A 171 2.34 18.67 -42.65
N SER A 172 2.88 19.20 -43.74
CA SER A 172 2.31 18.95 -45.08
C SER A 172 2.39 17.48 -45.52
N LEU A 173 3.32 16.71 -44.96
CA LEU A 173 3.49 15.31 -45.29
C LEU A 173 2.47 14.46 -44.53
N ILE A 174 2.18 14.76 -43.25
CA ILE A 174 1.18 14.04 -42.44
C ILE A 174 -0.20 14.01 -43.08
N ALA A 175 -0.56 15.04 -43.86
CA ALA A 175 -1.82 15.09 -44.59
C ALA A 175 -1.97 14.02 -45.71
N ARG A 176 -0.91 13.28 -46.06
CA ARG A 176 -0.94 12.23 -47.08
C ARG A 176 -1.32 10.88 -46.46
N ASP A 177 -2.41 10.30 -46.93
CA ASP A 177 -2.80 8.93 -46.59
C ASP A 177 -1.83 7.89 -47.21
N GLY A 178 -1.74 6.70 -46.61
CA GLY A 178 -0.97 5.57 -47.17
C GLY A 178 0.52 5.54 -46.84
N GLN A 179 0.97 6.35 -45.88
CA GLN A 179 2.34 6.31 -45.37
C GLN A 179 2.59 5.10 -44.50
N LEU A 180 3.87 4.72 -44.36
CA LEU A 180 4.29 3.77 -43.33
C LEU A 180 3.85 4.25 -41.92
N PRO A 181 3.19 3.38 -41.13
CA PRO A 181 2.84 3.62 -39.72
C PRO A 181 3.98 4.24 -38.89
N GLU A 182 5.19 3.70 -39.06
CA GLU A 182 6.38 4.16 -38.35
C GLU A 182 6.75 5.58 -38.74
N LEU A 183 6.60 5.95 -40.02
CA LEU A 183 6.88 7.30 -40.48
C LEU A 183 5.93 8.30 -39.84
N THR A 184 4.62 8.02 -39.84
CA THR A 184 3.65 8.91 -39.22
C THR A 184 3.93 9.10 -37.73
N LEU A 185 4.23 8.02 -36.99
CA LEU A 185 4.60 8.09 -35.58
C LEU A 185 5.86 8.94 -35.35
N GLU A 186 6.91 8.74 -36.15
CA GLU A 186 8.15 9.54 -36.03
C GLU A 186 7.97 11.00 -36.44
N LEU A 187 7.10 11.29 -37.42
CA LEU A 187 6.77 12.66 -37.81
C LEU A 187 6.12 13.40 -36.63
N PHE A 188 5.10 12.83 -35.99
CA PHE A 188 4.49 13.43 -34.81
C PHE A 188 5.48 13.54 -33.64
N ARG A 189 6.32 12.52 -33.41
CA ARG A 189 7.36 12.58 -32.37
C ARG A 189 8.34 13.73 -32.58
N ALA A 190 8.78 13.91 -33.83
CA ALA A 190 9.67 15.01 -34.19
C ALA A 190 8.98 16.37 -34.06
N LEU A 191 7.71 16.48 -34.45
CA LEU A 191 6.93 17.71 -34.32
C LEU A 191 6.71 18.10 -32.85
N PHE A 192 6.31 17.17 -31.98
CA PHE A 192 6.22 17.43 -30.53
C PHE A 192 7.57 17.82 -29.93
N TYR A 193 8.65 17.15 -30.34
CA TYR A 193 9.99 17.57 -29.95
C TYR A 193 10.32 19.00 -30.37
N CYS A 194 9.91 19.44 -31.56
CA CYS A 194 10.11 20.82 -32.00
C CYS A 194 9.25 21.82 -31.20
N MET A 195 8.04 21.41 -30.81
CA MET A 195 7.08 22.22 -30.05
C MET A 195 7.64 22.62 -28.66
N SER A 196 8.32 21.71 -27.96
CA SER A 196 8.86 21.99 -26.62
C SER A 196 9.97 23.05 -26.55
N PHE A 197 10.48 23.55 -27.68
CA PHE A 197 11.59 24.52 -27.72
C PHE A 197 11.27 25.84 -28.43
N LYS A 198 10.10 25.99 -29.05
CA LYS A 198 9.79 27.19 -29.87
C LYS A 198 8.87 28.18 -29.16
N GLU A 199 9.02 29.45 -29.55
CA GLU A 199 8.12 30.55 -29.21
C GLU A 199 6.91 30.55 -30.16
N GLU A 200 5.82 29.95 -29.68
CA GLU A 200 4.38 30.10 -29.99
C GLU A 200 3.81 29.84 -31.41
N SER A 201 4.47 30.15 -32.53
CA SER A 201 3.71 30.35 -33.79
C SER A 201 3.05 29.12 -34.45
N ASP A 202 3.47 27.89 -34.14
CA ASP A 202 3.05 26.67 -34.89
C ASP A 202 2.49 25.54 -33.98
N HIS A 203 2.20 25.83 -32.70
CA HIS A 203 1.81 24.80 -31.72
C HIS A 203 0.38 24.29 -31.99
N GLU A 204 -0.56 25.20 -32.22
CA GLU A 204 -1.96 24.85 -32.48
C GLU A 204 -2.11 23.99 -33.73
N GLU A 205 -1.45 24.33 -34.84
CA GLU A 205 -1.51 23.55 -36.09
C GLU A 205 -0.99 22.12 -35.88
N THR A 206 0.09 21.97 -35.11
CA THR A 206 0.67 20.65 -34.80
C THR A 206 -0.33 19.80 -34.01
N ILE A 207 -0.97 20.37 -32.99
CA ILE A 207 -1.96 19.69 -32.15
C ILE A 207 -3.21 19.37 -32.98
N ASP A 208 -3.68 20.26 -33.85
CA ASP A 208 -4.80 20.00 -34.75
C ASP A 208 -4.53 18.82 -35.68
N LYS A 209 -3.32 18.71 -36.25
CA LYS A 209 -2.96 17.56 -37.10
C LYS A 209 -2.89 16.25 -36.33
N VAL A 210 -2.48 16.27 -35.07
CA VAL A 210 -2.54 15.09 -34.19
C VAL A 210 -3.99 14.70 -33.96
N LEU A 211 -4.86 15.65 -33.60
CA LEU A 211 -6.27 15.39 -33.32
C LEU A 211 -7.03 14.93 -34.56
N GLU A 212 -6.85 15.56 -35.72
CA GLU A 212 -7.42 15.13 -37.00
C GLU A 212 -7.04 13.68 -37.31
N TYR A 213 -5.77 13.30 -37.10
CA TYR A 213 -5.29 11.95 -37.34
C TYR A 213 -5.92 10.94 -36.35
N LEU A 214 -5.95 11.28 -35.06
CA LEU A 214 -6.54 10.44 -34.02
C LEU A 214 -8.05 10.24 -34.26
N GLU A 215 -8.80 11.30 -34.54
CA GLU A 215 -10.24 11.24 -34.82
C GLU A 215 -10.55 10.38 -36.06
N LYS A 216 -9.70 10.44 -37.10
CA LYS A 216 -9.88 9.69 -38.35
C LYS A 216 -9.54 8.21 -38.20
N HIS A 217 -8.50 7.87 -37.43
CA HIS A 217 -7.90 6.54 -37.47
C HIS A 217 -8.01 5.74 -36.16
N PHE A 218 -8.27 6.37 -35.02
CA PHE A 218 -8.41 5.66 -33.75
C PHE A 218 -9.76 4.92 -33.67
N SER A 219 -9.72 3.66 -33.25
CA SER A 219 -10.90 2.86 -32.91
C SER A 219 -10.67 2.22 -31.54
N SER A 220 -11.70 2.22 -30.68
CA SER A 220 -11.62 1.55 -29.37
C SER A 220 -11.65 0.03 -29.47
N SER A 221 -12.05 -0.53 -30.61
CA SER A 221 -12.14 -1.98 -30.84
C SER A 221 -10.92 -2.53 -31.58
N HIS A 222 -10.39 -3.66 -31.10
CA HIS A 222 -9.41 -4.53 -31.77
C HIS A 222 -8.02 -3.92 -32.07
N VAL A 223 -7.59 -2.90 -31.33
CA VAL A 223 -6.24 -2.36 -31.47
C VAL A 223 -5.32 -2.95 -30.41
N HIS A 224 -4.20 -3.53 -30.83
CA HIS A 224 -3.17 -4.05 -29.95
C HIS A 224 -1.84 -3.35 -30.25
N CYS A 225 -1.14 -2.87 -29.22
CA CYS A 225 0.23 -2.39 -29.35
C CYS A 225 1.15 -3.22 -28.46
N SER A 226 2.22 -3.77 -29.03
CA SER A 226 3.26 -4.41 -28.24
C SER A 226 4.14 -3.34 -27.58
N VAL A 227 4.11 -3.27 -26.26
CA VAL A 227 4.90 -2.29 -25.46
C VAL A 227 6.41 -2.40 -25.72
N GLN A 228 6.90 -3.59 -26.07
CA GLN A 228 8.33 -3.90 -26.09
C GLN A 228 9.02 -3.77 -27.44
N SER A 229 8.29 -3.55 -28.53
CA SER A 229 8.88 -3.43 -29.85
C SER A 229 7.92 -2.65 -30.72
N TYR A 230 8.40 -1.63 -31.42
CA TYR A 230 7.65 -0.82 -32.39
C TYR A 230 7.18 -1.61 -33.61
N HIS A 231 6.76 -2.87 -33.44
CA HIS A 231 5.92 -3.57 -34.39
C HIS A 231 4.53 -2.95 -34.30
N LEU A 232 4.39 -1.80 -34.96
CA LEU A 232 3.07 -1.31 -35.33
C LEU A 232 2.50 -2.39 -36.26
N THR A 233 1.35 -2.95 -35.89
CA THR A 233 0.54 -3.67 -36.88
C THR A 233 0.36 -2.73 -38.06
N SER A 234 0.40 -3.22 -39.30
CA SER A 234 0.34 -2.39 -40.52
C SER A 234 -1.00 -1.65 -40.72
N SER A 235 -1.80 -1.48 -39.66
CA SER A 235 -3.10 -0.84 -39.63
C SER A 235 -2.99 0.57 -39.05
N ALA A 236 -3.66 1.54 -39.69
CA ALA A 236 -3.73 2.91 -39.20
C ALA A 236 -4.24 3.05 -37.74
N PRO A 237 -5.18 2.21 -37.24
CA PRO A 237 -5.58 2.24 -35.83
C PRO A 237 -4.45 1.95 -34.84
N GLY A 238 -3.52 1.04 -35.18
CA GLY A 238 -2.34 0.75 -34.36
C GLY A 238 -1.44 1.98 -34.21
N THR A 239 -1.22 2.71 -35.32
CA THR A 239 -0.47 3.98 -35.32
C THR A 239 -1.17 5.05 -34.49
N ALA A 240 -2.49 5.21 -34.66
CA ALA A 240 -3.27 6.18 -33.90
C ALA A 240 -3.20 5.91 -32.39
N PHE A 241 -3.32 4.65 -31.98
CA PHE A 241 -3.15 4.27 -30.58
C PHE A 241 -1.73 4.52 -30.05
N ALA A 242 -0.69 4.25 -30.85
CA ALA A 242 0.70 4.56 -30.47
C ALA A 242 0.95 6.07 -30.34
N ILE A 243 0.32 6.89 -31.18
CA ILE A 243 0.35 8.36 -31.07
C ILE A 243 -0.35 8.80 -29.79
N LEU A 244 -1.55 8.28 -29.51
CA LEU A 244 -2.30 8.59 -28.29
C LEU A 244 -1.49 8.24 -27.04
N HIS A 245 -0.90 7.04 -26.99
CA HIS A 245 0.00 6.62 -25.92
C HIS A 245 1.19 7.58 -25.77
N MET A 246 1.84 7.96 -26.87
CA MET A 246 2.97 8.89 -26.86
C MET A 246 2.57 10.28 -26.33
N VAL A 247 1.38 10.77 -26.68
CA VAL A 247 0.85 12.03 -26.17
C VAL A 247 0.72 11.96 -24.65
N PHE A 248 0.04 10.95 -24.11
CA PHE A 248 -0.20 10.86 -22.67
C PHE A 248 1.03 10.52 -21.84
N ASP A 249 1.93 9.67 -22.35
CA ASP A 249 3.12 9.23 -21.62
C ASP A 249 4.18 10.34 -21.51
N ARG A 250 4.29 11.20 -22.54
CA ARG A 250 5.43 12.10 -22.67
C ARG A 250 5.09 13.56 -22.93
N TRP A 251 4.11 13.84 -23.78
CA TRP A 251 3.84 15.19 -24.29
C TRP A 251 2.61 15.85 -23.68
N LEU A 252 1.98 15.19 -22.70
CA LEU A 252 0.84 15.73 -21.98
C LEU A 252 1.11 17.11 -21.35
N PRO A 253 2.28 17.41 -20.76
CA PRO A 253 2.56 18.76 -20.24
C PRO A 253 2.56 19.83 -21.34
N ASP A 254 3.17 19.56 -22.49
CA ASP A 254 3.21 20.51 -23.60
C ASP A 254 1.82 20.67 -24.23
N VAL A 255 1.03 19.60 -24.32
CA VAL A 255 -0.36 19.66 -24.79
C VAL A 255 -1.23 20.46 -23.81
N ASP A 256 -1.13 20.25 -22.50
CA ASP A 256 -1.86 21.04 -21.50
C ASP A 256 -1.52 22.54 -21.58
N ARG A 257 -0.24 22.84 -21.85
CA ARG A 257 0.27 24.21 -21.93
C ARG A 257 -0.16 24.94 -23.20
N PHE A 258 -0.14 24.27 -24.34
CA PHE A 258 -0.27 24.91 -25.65
C PHE A 258 -1.58 24.62 -26.39
N ALA A 259 -2.33 23.59 -26.02
CA ALA A 259 -3.61 23.30 -26.67
C ALA A 259 -4.68 24.31 -26.27
N SER A 260 -5.52 24.69 -27.23
CA SER A 260 -6.74 25.44 -26.93
C SER A 260 -7.76 24.56 -26.18
N THR A 261 -8.73 25.20 -25.51
CA THR A 261 -9.85 24.51 -24.83
C THR A 261 -10.59 23.53 -25.76
N GLU A 262 -10.81 23.92 -27.02
CA GLU A 262 -11.48 23.05 -28.00
C GLU A 262 -10.62 21.86 -28.42
N GLN A 263 -9.30 22.04 -28.54
CA GLN A 263 -8.36 20.95 -28.83
C GLN A 263 -8.29 19.95 -27.67
N LEU A 264 -8.21 20.43 -26.42
CA LEU A 264 -8.28 19.58 -25.24
C LEU A 264 -9.61 18.83 -25.17
N LYS A 265 -10.73 19.50 -25.50
CA LYS A 265 -12.06 18.88 -25.52
C LYS A 265 -12.14 17.75 -26.57
N ARG A 266 -11.57 17.96 -27.76
CA ARG A 266 -11.46 16.92 -28.80
C ARG A 266 -10.62 15.74 -28.32
N LEU A 267 -9.44 15.99 -27.74
CA LEU A 267 -8.58 14.95 -27.17
C LEU A 267 -9.31 14.11 -26.12
N LEU A 268 -9.99 14.77 -25.18
CA LEU A 268 -10.70 14.09 -24.08
C LEU A 268 -11.91 13.29 -24.58
N LYS A 269 -12.60 13.73 -25.64
CA LYS A 269 -13.65 12.94 -26.29
C LYS A 269 -13.11 11.63 -26.87
N ILE A 270 -11.91 11.65 -27.45
CA ILE A 270 -11.25 10.44 -27.97
C ILE A 270 -10.94 9.48 -26.81
N VAL A 271 -10.44 10.00 -25.69
CA VAL A 271 -10.18 9.19 -24.48
C VAL A 271 -11.46 8.62 -23.87
N MET A 272 -12.53 9.42 -23.77
CA MET A 272 -13.83 8.96 -23.26
C MET A 272 -14.53 7.95 -24.16
N ALA A 273 -14.16 7.87 -25.44
CA ALA A 273 -14.69 6.88 -26.38
C ALA A 273 -14.05 5.48 -26.20
N ILE A 274 -13.03 5.35 -25.34
CA ILE A 274 -12.41 4.06 -25.00
C ILE A 274 -13.37 3.27 -24.10
N ASN A 275 -13.86 2.14 -24.61
CA ASN A 275 -14.72 1.23 -23.84
C ASN A 275 -13.88 0.44 -22.85
N LEU A 276 -14.19 0.50 -21.56
CA LEU A 276 -13.53 -0.32 -20.54
C LEU A 276 -14.09 -1.74 -20.54
N SER A 277 -13.28 -2.77 -20.80
CA SER A 277 -13.63 -4.16 -20.49
C SER A 277 -13.20 -4.49 -19.06
N MET A 278 -14.03 -5.22 -18.31
CA MET A 278 -13.66 -5.72 -16.98
C MET A 278 -12.95 -7.08 -17.05
N THR A 279 -12.79 -7.65 -18.25
CA THR A 279 -12.14 -8.96 -18.39
C THR A 279 -10.62 -8.78 -18.38
N PRO A 280 -9.91 -9.29 -17.35
CA PRO A 280 -8.46 -9.19 -17.32
C PRO A 280 -7.87 -9.96 -18.50
N HIS A 281 -7.11 -9.29 -19.35
CA HIS A 281 -6.45 -9.91 -20.49
C HIS A 281 -5.04 -10.39 -20.09
N PRO A 282 -4.74 -11.70 -20.16
CA PRO A 282 -3.45 -12.24 -19.69
C PRO A 282 -2.26 -11.99 -20.65
N GLY A 283 -2.33 -10.98 -21.53
CA GLY A 283 -1.32 -10.72 -22.58
C GLY A 283 -0.32 -9.61 -22.24
N GLN A 284 0.87 -9.64 -22.86
CA GLN A 284 1.87 -8.55 -22.82
C GLN A 284 1.54 -7.37 -23.76
N THR A 285 0.40 -7.40 -24.44
CA THR A 285 -0.05 -6.36 -25.36
C THR A 285 -0.83 -5.31 -24.60
N MET A 286 -0.49 -4.04 -24.79
CA MET A 286 -1.26 -2.93 -24.25
C MET A 286 -2.48 -2.68 -25.11
N LEU A 287 -3.64 -2.58 -24.46
CA LEU A 287 -4.93 -2.26 -25.05
C LEU A 287 -5.28 -0.80 -24.81
N PRO A 288 -6.22 -0.22 -25.59
CA PRO A 288 -6.78 1.11 -25.33
C PRO A 288 -7.23 1.30 -23.87
N GLU A 289 -7.81 0.25 -23.30
CA GLU A 289 -8.29 0.19 -21.92
C GLU A 289 -7.17 0.34 -20.91
N ASP A 290 -6.03 -0.30 -21.14
CA ASP A 290 -4.85 -0.18 -20.28
C ASP A 290 -4.31 1.25 -20.29
N LEU A 291 -4.30 1.89 -21.46
CA LEU A 291 -3.92 3.30 -21.59
C LEU A 291 -4.90 4.21 -20.85
N LEU A 292 -6.20 4.01 -21.03
CA LEU A 292 -7.22 4.77 -20.31
C LEU A 292 -7.04 4.61 -18.79
N MET A 293 -6.81 3.39 -18.31
CA MET A 293 -6.54 3.13 -16.89
C MET A 293 -5.26 3.81 -16.40
N GLN A 294 -4.19 3.83 -17.20
CA GLN A 294 -2.96 4.55 -16.91
C GLN A 294 -3.21 6.07 -16.83
N ILE A 295 -4.02 6.63 -17.73
CA ILE A 295 -4.39 8.06 -17.75
C ILE A 295 -5.19 8.40 -16.49
N LEU A 296 -6.25 7.64 -16.20
CA LEU A 296 -7.15 7.91 -15.07
C LEU A 296 -6.46 7.72 -13.70
N HIS A 297 -5.44 6.87 -13.62
CA HIS A 297 -4.62 6.70 -12.41
C HIS A 297 -3.39 7.63 -12.35
N SER A 298 -3.09 8.38 -13.41
CA SER A 298 -1.94 9.29 -13.44
C SER A 298 -2.24 10.53 -12.60
N ALA A 299 -1.49 10.74 -11.51
CA ALA A 299 -1.57 11.97 -10.73
C ALA A 299 -1.28 13.21 -11.60
N GLN A 300 -0.31 13.08 -12.52
CA GLN A 300 0.09 14.16 -13.42
C GLN A 300 -1.08 14.64 -14.31
N PHE A 301 -1.89 13.71 -14.82
CA PHE A 301 -3.09 14.04 -15.60
C PHE A 301 -4.07 14.92 -14.81
N TRP A 302 -4.23 14.66 -13.51
CA TRP A 302 -5.12 15.42 -12.63
C TRP A 302 -4.54 16.74 -12.11
N GLU A 303 -3.22 16.86 -12.10
CA GLU A 303 -2.49 18.07 -11.71
C GLU A 303 -2.47 19.12 -12.83
N PHE A 304 -2.61 18.69 -14.09
CA PHE A 304 -2.73 19.58 -15.25
C PHE A 304 -4.06 20.33 -15.25
N ARG A 305 -3.97 21.65 -15.00
CA ARG A 305 -5.14 22.50 -14.75
C ARG A 305 -6.05 22.62 -15.96
N ASN A 306 -5.51 22.86 -17.16
CA ASN A 306 -6.34 23.12 -18.33
C ASN A 306 -7.06 21.83 -18.75
N ILE A 307 -6.34 20.71 -18.80
CA ILE A 307 -6.92 19.38 -19.04
C ILE A 307 -8.02 19.07 -18.02
N ARG A 308 -7.75 19.25 -16.72
CA ARG A 308 -8.73 18.96 -15.67
C ARG A 308 -9.98 19.82 -15.81
N ASP A 309 -9.83 21.12 -16.01
CA ASP A 309 -10.95 22.06 -16.10
C ASP A 309 -11.83 21.72 -17.32
N VAL A 310 -11.22 21.50 -18.49
CA VAL A 310 -11.95 21.07 -19.72
C VAL A 310 -12.60 19.69 -19.54
N PHE A 311 -11.94 18.78 -18.84
CA PHE A 311 -12.49 17.44 -18.62
C PHE A 311 -13.71 17.47 -17.69
N VAL A 312 -13.65 18.27 -16.63
CA VAL A 312 -14.79 18.49 -15.73
C VAL A 312 -15.96 19.12 -16.47
N ASP A 313 -15.73 20.11 -17.32
CA ASP A 313 -16.77 20.73 -18.13
C ASP A 313 -17.40 19.73 -19.11
N LEU A 314 -16.57 18.90 -19.76
CA LEU A 314 -17.03 17.86 -20.67
C LEU A 314 -17.85 16.77 -19.95
N LEU A 315 -17.48 16.42 -18.71
CA LEU A 315 -18.28 15.52 -17.87
C LEU A 315 -19.64 16.12 -17.56
N GLN A 316 -19.70 17.39 -17.14
CA GLN A 316 -20.95 18.08 -16.87
C GLN A 316 -21.84 18.14 -18.11
N GLU A 317 -21.28 18.49 -19.28
CA GLU A 317 -22.01 18.49 -20.56
C GLU A 317 -22.58 17.10 -20.88
N THR A 318 -21.79 16.04 -20.66
CA THR A 318 -22.17 14.65 -20.96
C THR A 318 -23.27 14.15 -20.01
N THR A 319 -23.22 14.53 -18.72
CA THR A 319 -24.20 14.11 -17.71
C THR A 319 -25.42 15.01 -17.62
N ALA A 320 -25.38 16.25 -18.11
CA ALA A 320 -26.49 17.20 -18.04
C ALA A 320 -27.84 16.66 -18.54
N PRO A 321 -27.92 15.80 -19.60
CA PRO A 321 -29.17 15.18 -20.00
C PRO A 321 -29.82 14.33 -18.90
N LEU A 322 -29.06 13.82 -17.93
CA LEU A 322 -29.59 13.03 -16.82
C LEU A 322 -30.29 13.91 -15.76
N ASP A 323 -30.07 15.23 -15.77
CA ASP A 323 -30.58 16.14 -14.72
C ASP A 323 -32.12 16.33 -14.73
N ASN A 324 -32.77 16.02 -15.86
CA ASN A 324 -34.16 16.38 -16.15
C ASN A 324 -35.06 15.19 -16.48
N VAL A 325 -34.68 13.97 -16.07
CA VAL A 325 -35.37 12.73 -16.49
C VAL A 325 -36.81 12.64 -15.95
N GLU A 326 -37.11 13.26 -14.81
CA GLU A 326 -38.47 13.26 -14.23
C GLU A 326 -39.51 14.00 -15.07
N SER A 327 -39.10 15.04 -15.80
CA SER A 327 -40.04 15.92 -16.52
C SER A 327 -40.61 15.30 -17.79
N LYS A 328 -39.87 14.38 -18.43
CA LYS A 328 -40.26 13.68 -19.67
C LYS A 328 -39.59 12.31 -19.72
N PRO A 329 -40.34 11.20 -19.87
CA PRO A 329 -39.75 9.87 -19.96
C PRO A 329 -38.80 9.80 -21.16
N LYS A 330 -37.50 9.68 -20.89
CA LYS A 330 -36.48 9.48 -21.92
C LYS A 330 -36.42 7.99 -22.27
N LYS A 331 -36.03 7.69 -23.51
CA LYS A 331 -35.75 6.31 -23.92
C LYS A 331 -34.62 5.74 -23.05
N THR A 332 -34.81 4.54 -22.53
CA THR A 332 -33.83 3.83 -21.68
C THR A 332 -32.44 3.79 -22.31
N SER A 333 -32.35 3.62 -23.63
CA SER A 333 -31.08 3.62 -24.37
C SER A 333 -30.28 4.92 -24.21
N ILE A 334 -30.95 6.08 -24.16
CA ILE A 334 -30.28 7.38 -23.95
C ILE A 334 -29.77 7.48 -22.51
N ILE A 335 -30.52 6.95 -21.54
CA ILE A 335 -30.10 6.94 -20.14
C ILE A 335 -28.89 6.03 -19.98
N LEU A 336 -28.90 4.82 -20.56
CA LEU A 336 -27.77 3.88 -20.52
C LEU A 336 -26.53 4.46 -21.19
N GLU A 337 -26.66 5.04 -22.38
CA GLU A 337 -25.56 5.68 -23.10
C GLU A 337 -24.91 6.77 -22.25
N LYS A 338 -25.70 7.69 -21.68
CA LYS A 338 -25.16 8.79 -20.86
C LYS A 338 -24.71 8.35 -19.47
N ALA A 339 -25.34 7.34 -18.88
CA ALA A 339 -24.96 6.81 -17.57
C ALA A 339 -23.71 5.92 -17.63
N SER A 340 -23.33 5.41 -18.80
CA SER A 340 -22.09 4.65 -19.00
C SER A 340 -20.84 5.43 -18.55
N ILE A 341 -20.87 6.76 -18.58
CA ILE A 341 -19.77 7.62 -18.10
C ILE A 341 -19.46 7.40 -16.61
N TYR A 342 -20.43 6.96 -15.81
CA TYR A 342 -20.20 6.69 -14.40
C TYR A 342 -19.27 5.51 -14.17
N ARG A 343 -19.17 4.58 -15.13
CA ARG A 343 -18.14 3.52 -15.14
C ARG A 343 -16.74 4.13 -15.16
N LEU A 344 -16.51 5.13 -16.01
CA LEU A 344 -15.23 5.86 -16.06
C LEU A 344 -14.99 6.60 -14.75
N LEU A 345 -16.00 7.29 -14.20
CA LEU A 345 -15.91 8.03 -12.93
C LEU A 345 -15.54 7.15 -11.72
N LEU A 346 -15.69 5.82 -11.80
CA LEU A 346 -15.23 4.90 -10.75
C LEU A 346 -13.70 4.89 -10.59
N PHE A 347 -12.96 5.28 -11.61
CA PHE A 347 -11.49 5.33 -11.59
C PHE A 347 -10.95 6.72 -11.24
N PHE A 348 -11.84 7.72 -11.10
CA PHE A 348 -11.44 9.09 -10.85
C PHE A 348 -11.15 9.29 -9.35
N PRO A 349 -10.10 10.01 -8.98
CA PRO A 349 -9.89 10.42 -7.60
C PRO A 349 -10.89 11.54 -7.26
N VAL A 350 -11.82 11.25 -6.35
CA VAL A 350 -12.94 12.14 -5.99
C VAL A 350 -12.46 13.49 -5.46
N ASP A 351 -11.24 13.57 -4.91
CA ASP A 351 -10.62 14.78 -4.38
C ASP A 351 -10.42 15.90 -5.40
N TYR A 352 -10.35 15.57 -6.70
CA TYR A 352 -10.16 16.56 -7.78
C TYR A 352 -11.45 17.22 -8.24
N PHE A 353 -12.62 16.73 -7.81
CA PHE A 353 -13.87 17.41 -8.12
C PHE A 353 -14.07 18.60 -7.18
N SER A 354 -14.44 19.73 -7.75
CA SER A 354 -15.06 20.79 -6.97
C SER A 354 -16.34 20.24 -6.33
N LEU A 355 -16.72 20.78 -5.17
CA LEU A 355 -17.92 20.35 -4.47
C LEU A 355 -19.20 20.59 -5.29
N GLN A 356 -19.20 21.66 -6.08
CA GLN A 356 -20.30 21.98 -6.99
C GLN A 356 -20.40 20.93 -8.11
N THR A 357 -19.27 20.58 -8.73
CA THR A 357 -19.22 19.53 -9.76
C THR A 357 -19.65 18.20 -9.18
N LEU A 358 -19.12 17.81 -8.02
CA LEU A 358 -19.47 16.56 -7.36
C LEU A 358 -20.97 16.52 -7.00
N GLY A 359 -21.52 17.61 -6.49
CA GLY A 359 -22.95 17.74 -6.20
C GLY A 359 -23.83 17.57 -7.45
N HIS A 360 -23.42 18.17 -8.58
CA HIS A 360 -24.12 17.98 -9.86
C HIS A 360 -24.07 16.52 -10.34
N LEU A 361 -22.89 15.89 -10.31
CA LEU A 361 -22.74 14.47 -10.69
C LEU A 361 -23.54 13.54 -9.78
N ILE A 362 -23.58 13.79 -8.46
CA ILE A 362 -24.43 13.04 -7.54
C ILE A 362 -25.91 13.16 -7.93
N LYS A 363 -26.38 14.37 -8.24
CA LYS A 363 -27.77 14.63 -8.64
C LYS A 363 -28.13 13.86 -9.92
N CYS A 364 -27.29 13.97 -10.95
CA CYS A 364 -27.48 13.26 -12.21
C CYS A 364 -27.46 11.73 -12.03
N ALA A 365 -26.56 11.21 -11.18
CA ALA A 365 -26.47 9.78 -10.89
C ALA A 365 -27.73 9.25 -10.20
N LEU A 366 -28.27 9.99 -9.22
CA LEU A 366 -29.51 9.63 -8.53
C LEU A 366 -30.72 9.59 -9.46
N GLN A 367 -30.84 10.58 -10.35
CA GLN A 367 -31.97 10.63 -11.28
C GLN A 367 -31.89 9.53 -12.34
N ALA A 368 -30.69 9.19 -12.79
CA ALA A 368 -30.47 8.03 -13.65
C ALA A 368 -30.83 6.72 -12.93
N ASP A 369 -30.39 6.55 -11.68
CA ASP A 369 -30.73 5.37 -10.84
C ASP A 369 -32.24 5.24 -10.65
N PHE A 370 -32.92 6.35 -10.31
CA PHE A 370 -34.37 6.38 -10.17
C PHE A 370 -35.08 5.97 -11.46
N ALA A 371 -34.70 6.59 -12.59
CA ALA A 371 -35.34 6.34 -13.87
C ALA A 371 -35.13 4.90 -14.37
N LEU A 372 -33.95 4.31 -14.15
CA LEU A 372 -33.65 2.93 -14.50
C LEU A 372 -34.40 1.95 -13.58
N THR A 373 -34.54 2.27 -12.30
CA THR A 373 -35.24 1.39 -11.33
C THR A 373 -36.76 1.34 -11.58
N GLN A 374 -37.37 2.41 -12.11
CA GLN A 374 -38.82 2.45 -12.41
C GLN A 374 -39.20 1.74 -13.71
N GLN A 375 -38.24 1.26 -14.51
CA GLN A 375 -38.55 0.57 -15.76
C GLN A 375 -39.21 -0.80 -15.46
N PRO A 376 -40.18 -1.24 -16.28
CA PRO A 376 -40.86 -2.52 -16.08
C PRO A 376 -39.88 -3.69 -16.19
N SER A 377 -40.12 -4.73 -15.37
CA SER A 377 -39.32 -5.96 -15.31
C SER A 377 -39.19 -6.61 -16.70
N GLY A 378 -37.98 -6.52 -17.27
CA GLY A 378 -37.65 -6.98 -18.61
C GLY A 378 -36.41 -6.27 -19.21
N VAL A 379 -35.72 -5.46 -18.40
CA VAL A 379 -34.58 -4.66 -18.85
C VAL A 379 -33.31 -5.51 -18.87
N GLU A 380 -32.60 -5.41 -19.99
CA GLU A 380 -31.31 -6.01 -20.35
C GLU A 380 -30.24 -5.89 -19.24
N ASP A 381 -29.34 -6.88 -19.15
CA ASP A 381 -28.18 -6.95 -18.22
C ASP A 381 -27.41 -5.62 -18.10
N ALA A 382 -27.36 -4.84 -19.19
CA ALA A 382 -26.74 -3.52 -19.25
C ALA A 382 -27.30 -2.51 -18.23
N ALA A 383 -28.61 -2.58 -17.92
CA ALA A 383 -29.22 -1.67 -16.94
C ALA A 383 -28.84 -2.03 -15.50
N MET A 384 -28.77 -3.31 -15.18
CA MET A 384 -28.29 -3.77 -13.87
C MET A 384 -26.81 -3.45 -13.66
N GLU A 385 -25.99 -3.64 -14.70
CA GLU A 385 -24.58 -3.23 -14.69
C GLU A 385 -24.45 -1.71 -14.46
N THR A 386 -25.23 -0.91 -15.20
CA THR A 386 -25.25 0.56 -15.07
C THR A 386 -25.72 1.02 -13.70
N LEU A 387 -26.79 0.41 -13.16
CA LEU A 387 -27.27 0.67 -11.80
C LEU A 387 -26.19 0.36 -10.75
N THR A 388 -25.46 -0.73 -10.94
CA THR A 388 -24.34 -1.09 -10.06
C THR A 388 -23.27 0.00 -10.09
N PHE A 389 -22.83 0.45 -11.27
CA PHE A 389 -21.85 1.54 -11.38
C PHE A 389 -22.33 2.86 -10.78
N LEU A 390 -23.59 3.25 -11.02
CA LEU A 390 -24.20 4.44 -10.42
C LEU A 390 -24.14 4.37 -8.89
N ARG A 391 -24.51 3.23 -8.30
CA ARG A 391 -24.50 3.04 -6.84
C ARG A 391 -23.08 2.97 -6.27
N VAL A 392 -22.11 2.39 -6.97
CA VAL A 392 -20.69 2.41 -6.54
C VAL A 392 -20.18 3.86 -6.55
N PHE A 393 -20.50 4.63 -7.58
CA PHE A 393 -20.15 6.06 -7.66
C PHE A 393 -20.78 6.84 -6.50
N LEU A 394 -22.09 6.69 -6.28
CA LEU A 394 -22.81 7.35 -5.18
C LEU A 394 -22.20 7.02 -3.82
N LYS A 395 -21.90 5.74 -3.56
CA LYS A 395 -21.22 5.30 -2.33
C LYS A 395 -19.87 6.01 -2.14
N ARG A 396 -19.03 6.08 -3.19
CA ARG A 396 -17.72 6.77 -3.14
C ARG A 396 -17.89 8.27 -2.89
N ALA A 397 -18.78 8.91 -3.65
CA ALA A 397 -19.03 10.34 -3.59
C ALA A 397 -19.60 10.77 -2.22
N TYR A 398 -20.53 10.01 -1.66
CA TYR A 398 -21.07 10.27 -0.33
C TYR A 398 -20.08 9.96 0.78
N GLY A 399 -19.34 8.85 0.70
CA GLY A 399 -18.27 8.55 1.66
C GLY A 399 -17.24 9.68 1.74
N HIS A 400 -16.90 10.28 0.59
CA HIS A 400 -16.05 11.46 0.51
C HIS A 400 -16.72 12.71 1.13
N SER A 401 -17.96 13.00 0.77
CA SER A 401 -18.71 14.17 1.26
C SER A 401 -18.94 14.15 2.76
N VAL A 402 -19.29 12.99 3.33
CA VAL A 402 -19.47 12.77 4.77
C VAL A 402 -18.16 13.01 5.52
N SER A 403 -17.03 12.59 4.95
CA SER A 403 -15.73 12.83 5.57
C SER A 403 -15.34 14.30 5.63
N ARG A 404 -15.83 15.13 4.71
CA ARG A 404 -15.66 16.60 4.74
C ARG A 404 -16.74 17.35 5.54
N GLY A 405 -17.66 16.63 6.18
CA GLY A 405 -18.74 17.22 6.98
C GLY A 405 -19.82 17.94 6.16
N GLN A 406 -19.97 17.60 4.88
CA GLN A 406 -20.90 18.30 3.98
C GLN A 406 -22.21 17.53 3.76
N GLU A 407 -23.31 18.27 3.71
CA GLU A 407 -24.66 17.72 3.62
C GLU A 407 -25.16 17.59 2.18
N LEU A 408 -24.54 16.72 1.37
CA LEU A 408 -25.02 16.43 0.00
C LEU A 408 -26.06 15.29 -0.08
N ILE A 409 -26.16 14.48 0.97
CA ILE A 409 -27.08 13.34 1.01
C ILE A 409 -28.52 13.82 1.30
N GLN A 410 -29.47 13.59 0.41
CA GLN A 410 -30.89 13.80 0.71
C GLN A 410 -31.48 12.56 1.39
N SER A 411 -32.26 12.79 2.46
CA SER A 411 -32.83 11.74 3.31
C SER A 411 -33.90 10.88 2.62
N THR A 412 -34.58 11.43 1.62
CA THR A 412 -35.68 10.78 0.88
C THR A 412 -35.22 9.62 0.00
N ASN A 413 -33.95 9.57 -0.37
CA ASN A 413 -33.43 8.60 -1.34
C ASN A 413 -33.33 7.17 -0.78
N VAL A 414 -33.38 7.00 0.55
CA VAL A 414 -33.30 5.65 1.15
C VAL A 414 -34.49 4.79 0.77
N LEU A 415 -35.69 5.38 0.74
CA LEU A 415 -36.92 4.66 0.37
C LEU A 415 -36.83 4.08 -1.04
N HIS A 416 -36.14 4.79 -1.94
CA HIS A 416 -35.88 4.34 -3.30
C HIS A 416 -34.96 3.12 -3.33
N PHE A 417 -33.89 3.10 -2.51
CA PHE A 417 -32.98 1.96 -2.46
C PHE A 417 -33.57 0.72 -1.79
N LEU A 418 -34.64 0.87 -1.00
CA LEU A 418 -35.37 -0.25 -0.38
C LEU A 418 -36.34 -0.95 -1.34
N ASP A 419 -36.57 -0.42 -2.54
CA ASP A 419 -37.47 -1.01 -3.52
C ASP A 419 -36.82 -2.20 -4.25
N GLU A 420 -37.41 -3.40 -4.11
CA GLU A 420 -36.85 -4.67 -4.60
C GLU A 420 -37.36 -5.09 -5.99
N ARG A 421 -38.12 -4.25 -6.71
CA ARG A 421 -38.79 -4.62 -7.97
C ARG A 421 -37.87 -5.23 -9.06
N ASN A 422 -36.56 -5.01 -9.02
CA ASN A 422 -35.62 -5.41 -10.09
C ASN A 422 -34.66 -6.58 -9.75
N ALA A 423 -34.76 -7.20 -8.57
CA ALA A 423 -33.75 -8.18 -8.09
C ALA A 423 -34.06 -9.65 -8.47
N GLN A 424 -34.31 -9.95 -9.75
CA GLN A 424 -34.67 -11.32 -10.20
C GLN A 424 -33.51 -12.13 -10.81
N ASP A 425 -32.52 -11.50 -11.44
CA ASP A 425 -31.35 -12.20 -12.01
C ASP A 425 -30.31 -12.51 -10.92
N GLU A 426 -29.70 -13.71 -10.95
CA GLU A 426 -28.78 -14.22 -9.93
C GLU A 426 -27.33 -13.74 -10.12
N GLN A 427 -26.85 -13.53 -11.36
CA GLN A 427 -25.42 -13.31 -11.60
C GLN A 427 -24.91 -11.95 -11.11
N PHE A 428 -25.63 -10.86 -11.42
CA PHE A 428 -25.26 -9.51 -10.98
C PHE A 428 -25.83 -9.15 -9.60
N ARG A 429 -26.60 -10.06 -9.01
CA ARG A 429 -27.40 -9.83 -7.81
C ARG A 429 -26.54 -9.47 -6.61
N ASP A 430 -25.45 -10.19 -6.39
CA ASP A 430 -24.67 -10.07 -5.16
C ASP A 430 -23.90 -8.75 -5.09
N GLU A 431 -23.27 -8.33 -6.20
CA GLU A 431 -22.55 -7.06 -6.25
C GLU A 431 -23.52 -5.87 -6.15
N PHE A 432 -24.64 -5.93 -6.87
CA PHE A 432 -25.69 -4.92 -6.81
C PHE A 432 -26.30 -4.79 -5.41
N ILE A 433 -26.68 -5.92 -4.77
CA ILE A 433 -27.20 -5.92 -3.40
C ILE A 433 -26.16 -5.35 -2.45
N LYS A 434 -24.91 -5.80 -2.54
CA LYS A 434 -23.83 -5.35 -1.65
C LYS A 434 -23.61 -3.85 -1.75
N VAL A 435 -23.49 -3.28 -2.96
CA VAL A 435 -23.28 -1.84 -3.12
C VAL A 435 -24.50 -1.04 -2.67
N THR A 436 -25.71 -1.55 -2.91
CA THR A 436 -26.94 -0.90 -2.46
C THR A 436 -27.01 -0.86 -0.94
N LEU A 437 -26.69 -1.96 -0.26
CA LEU A 437 -26.65 -2.01 1.19
C LEU A 437 -25.58 -1.10 1.77
N ASP A 438 -24.39 -1.05 1.16
CA ASP A 438 -23.32 -0.14 1.59
C ASP A 438 -23.72 1.34 1.43
N LEU A 439 -24.51 1.66 0.40
CA LEU A 439 -25.08 2.99 0.21
C LEU A 439 -26.13 3.30 1.28
N ILE A 440 -27.04 2.36 1.54
CA ILE A 440 -28.05 2.46 2.60
C ILE A 440 -27.38 2.68 3.97
N ASP A 441 -26.27 2.02 4.27
CA ASP A 441 -25.52 2.22 5.53
C ASP A 441 -25.06 3.67 5.71
N LEU A 442 -24.55 4.30 4.64
CA LEU A 442 -24.16 5.71 4.66
C LEU A 442 -25.35 6.62 4.95
N HIS A 443 -26.50 6.31 4.35
CA HIS A 443 -27.73 7.05 4.60
C HIS A 443 -28.26 6.83 6.02
N PHE A 444 -28.26 5.61 6.57
CA PHE A 444 -28.66 5.35 7.95
C PHE A 444 -27.76 6.07 8.94
N ALA A 445 -26.44 5.97 8.77
CA ALA A 445 -25.51 6.69 9.62
C ALA A 445 -25.78 8.21 9.64
N LYS A 446 -26.18 8.78 8.50
CA LYS A 446 -26.60 10.19 8.43
C LYS A 446 -27.93 10.46 9.11
N LEU A 447 -29.00 9.73 8.74
CA LEU A 447 -30.35 9.91 9.29
C LEU A 447 -30.35 9.80 10.82
N LEU A 448 -29.61 8.83 11.36
CA LEU A 448 -29.48 8.60 12.80
C LEU A 448 -28.68 9.70 13.51
N LYS A 449 -27.68 10.32 12.84
CA LYS A 449 -26.95 11.48 13.37
C LYS A 449 -27.81 12.75 13.39
N GLU A 450 -28.72 12.91 12.45
CA GLU A 450 -29.60 14.09 12.34
C GLU A 450 -30.83 14.02 13.24
N SER A 451 -31.34 12.80 13.50
CA SER A 451 -32.56 12.55 14.27
C SER A 451 -32.63 13.24 15.64
N PRO A 452 -31.54 13.39 16.43
CA PRO A 452 -31.63 14.09 17.71
C PRO A 452 -31.88 15.60 17.57
N LYS A 453 -31.51 16.21 16.43
CA LYS A 453 -31.67 17.65 16.21
C LYS A 453 -33.04 17.99 15.66
N ASN A 454 -33.54 17.15 14.76
CA ASN A 454 -34.87 17.24 14.19
C ASN A 454 -35.36 15.80 14.00
N PRO A 455 -36.43 15.35 14.69
CA PRO A 455 -37.04 14.06 14.40
C PRO A 455 -37.58 14.09 12.98
N SER A 456 -36.73 13.72 12.02
CA SER A 456 -37.05 13.85 10.61
C SER A 456 -38.16 12.87 10.27
N SER A 457 -39.20 13.35 9.60
CA SER A 457 -40.23 12.50 9.01
C SER A 457 -39.61 11.41 8.12
N SER A 458 -38.42 11.67 7.55
CA SER A 458 -37.67 10.71 6.76
C SER A 458 -37.29 9.44 7.52
N LEU A 459 -36.77 9.52 8.75
CA LEU A 459 -36.44 8.32 9.52
C LEU A 459 -37.70 7.51 9.83
N GLN A 460 -38.80 8.18 10.21
CA GLN A 460 -40.09 7.52 10.45
C GLN A 460 -40.64 6.84 9.20
N ASN A 461 -40.53 7.49 8.04
CA ASN A 461 -40.95 6.91 6.76
C ASN A 461 -40.14 5.68 6.38
N VAL A 462 -38.81 5.69 6.62
CA VAL A 462 -37.97 4.51 6.39
C VAL A 462 -38.34 3.38 7.35
N LEU A 463 -38.53 3.69 8.63
CA LEU A 463 -38.98 2.68 9.60
C LEU A 463 -40.36 2.11 9.24
N ALA A 464 -41.26 2.93 8.71
CA ALA A 464 -42.58 2.51 8.25
C ALA A 464 -42.56 1.71 6.94
N ALA A 465 -41.48 1.81 6.15
CA ALA A 465 -41.32 1.03 4.91
C ALA A 465 -40.99 -0.44 5.18
N TYR A 466 -40.48 -0.77 6.38
CA TYR A 466 -40.30 -2.15 6.80
C TYR A 466 -41.65 -2.80 7.09
N ASN A 467 -41.94 -3.93 6.46
CA ASN A 467 -43.15 -4.72 6.74
C ASN A 467 -42.93 -5.68 7.92
N ALA A 468 -43.98 -6.09 8.60
CA ALA A 468 -43.97 -7.11 9.65
C ALA A 468 -43.39 -8.46 9.17
N ASP A 469 -43.59 -8.78 7.89
CA ASP A 469 -43.16 -10.04 7.25
C ASP A 469 -41.77 -9.96 6.58
N ILE A 470 -40.96 -8.96 6.93
CA ILE A 470 -39.68 -8.67 6.27
C ILE A 470 -38.72 -9.86 6.21
N PHE A 471 -38.72 -10.73 7.23
CA PHE A 471 -37.86 -11.93 7.28
C PHE A 471 -38.56 -13.22 6.84
N ILE A 472 -39.86 -13.18 6.53
CA ILE A 472 -40.62 -14.36 6.06
C ILE A 472 -40.38 -14.56 4.55
N LYS A 473 -40.16 -13.48 3.82
CA LYS A 473 -39.81 -13.52 2.39
C LYS A 473 -38.34 -13.92 2.21
N ALA A 474 -37.99 -14.31 0.97
CA ALA A 474 -36.61 -14.59 0.59
C ALA A 474 -35.70 -13.40 0.93
N PRO A 475 -34.40 -13.64 1.24
CA PRO A 475 -33.47 -12.57 1.58
C PRO A 475 -33.39 -11.52 0.46
N GLY A 476 -33.58 -10.26 0.85
CA GLY A 476 -33.62 -9.11 -0.04
C GLY A 476 -32.86 -7.91 0.52
N ILE A 477 -32.94 -6.80 -0.19
CA ILE A 477 -32.32 -5.53 0.21
C ILE A 477 -33.00 -5.00 1.48
N THR A 478 -34.32 -5.14 1.59
CA THR A 478 -35.13 -4.67 2.70
C THR A 478 -34.73 -5.35 4.00
N SER A 479 -34.74 -6.68 4.05
CA SER A 479 -34.38 -7.44 5.25
C SER A 479 -32.90 -7.33 5.64
N SER A 480 -32.02 -7.29 4.65
CA SER A 480 -30.59 -7.07 4.87
C SER A 480 -30.31 -5.65 5.37
N SER A 481 -31.00 -4.64 4.82
CA SER A 481 -30.85 -3.24 5.27
C SER A 481 -31.33 -3.06 6.71
N PHE A 482 -32.43 -3.71 7.10
CA PHE A 482 -32.89 -3.69 8.49
C PHE A 482 -31.82 -4.24 9.44
N THR A 483 -31.24 -5.40 9.09
CA THR A 483 -30.15 -6.03 9.86
C THR A 483 -28.96 -5.07 10.01
N ARG A 484 -28.57 -4.39 8.92
CA ARG A 484 -27.47 -3.42 8.96
C ARG A 484 -27.82 -2.15 9.75
N MET A 485 -29.05 -1.64 9.63
CA MET A 485 -29.54 -0.51 10.42
C MET A 485 -29.41 -0.80 11.92
N VAL A 486 -29.86 -1.97 12.36
CA VAL A 486 -29.70 -2.42 13.75
C VAL A 486 -28.23 -2.51 14.14
N GLY A 487 -27.39 -3.05 13.27
CA GLY A 487 -25.93 -3.10 13.48
C GLY A 487 -25.31 -1.71 13.69
N ILE A 488 -25.72 -0.72 12.89
CA ILE A 488 -25.28 0.68 13.02
C ILE A 488 -25.78 1.28 14.34
N LEU A 489 -27.08 1.12 14.65
CA LEU A 489 -27.68 1.61 15.90
C LEU A 489 -26.94 1.10 17.14
N THR A 490 -26.73 -0.22 17.20
CA THR A 490 -26.13 -0.90 18.36
C THR A 490 -24.64 -0.64 18.52
N ARG A 491 -23.93 -0.28 17.44
CA ARG A 491 -22.49 0.00 17.45
C ARG A 491 -22.17 1.48 17.66
N ASP A 492 -22.89 2.36 16.98
CA ASP A 492 -22.47 3.75 16.80
C ASP A 492 -23.33 4.76 17.60
N PHE A 493 -24.45 4.33 18.20
CA PHE A 493 -25.39 5.22 18.88
C PHE A 493 -25.78 4.75 20.28
N SER A 494 -26.13 5.70 21.16
CA SER A 494 -26.66 5.44 22.50
C SER A 494 -28.20 5.48 22.50
N ALA A 495 -28.84 4.50 23.13
CA ALA A 495 -30.29 4.35 23.24
C ALA A 495 -31.04 5.64 23.65
N ASN A 496 -30.53 6.30 24.70
CA ASN A 496 -31.18 7.44 25.36
C ASN A 496 -31.52 8.60 24.43
N ARG A 497 -30.83 8.73 23.29
CA ARG A 497 -31.02 9.86 22.36
C ARG A 497 -32.10 9.64 21.32
N LEU A 498 -32.45 8.39 21.04
CA LEU A 498 -33.28 8.02 19.88
C LEU A 498 -34.51 7.18 20.27
N TYR A 499 -34.62 6.77 21.53
CA TYR A 499 -35.65 5.88 22.05
C TYR A 499 -37.07 6.28 21.62
N ASN A 500 -37.47 7.54 21.85
CA ASN A 500 -38.85 8.01 21.58
C ASN A 500 -39.20 8.01 20.07
N THR A 501 -38.22 8.19 19.19
CA THR A 501 -38.43 8.26 17.74
C THR A 501 -38.49 6.86 17.11
N ILE A 502 -37.68 5.93 17.63
CA ILE A 502 -37.43 4.63 17.00
C ILE A 502 -38.32 3.52 17.58
N SER A 503 -38.64 3.59 18.88
CA SER A 503 -39.28 2.49 19.61
C SER A 503 -40.68 2.10 19.06
N PRO A 504 -41.64 3.02 18.84
CA PRO A 504 -43.02 2.61 18.49
C PRO A 504 -43.19 1.88 17.14
N PRO A 505 -42.51 2.28 16.04
CA PRO A 505 -42.53 1.51 14.80
C PRO A 505 -41.85 0.16 14.94
N LEU A 506 -40.67 0.10 15.58
CA LEU A 506 -39.86 -1.11 15.65
C LEU A 506 -40.45 -2.17 16.58
N LEU A 507 -41.07 -1.78 17.70
CA LEU A 507 -41.72 -2.72 18.62
C LEU A 507 -42.82 -3.56 17.96
N ARG A 508 -43.54 -3.01 16.96
CA ARG A 508 -44.54 -3.76 16.19
C ARG A 508 -43.92 -4.94 15.43
N HIS A 509 -42.70 -4.78 14.93
CA HIS A 509 -41.97 -5.85 14.23
C HIS A 509 -41.52 -6.95 15.19
N ILE A 510 -41.07 -6.59 16.40
CA ILE A 510 -40.68 -7.54 17.45
C ILE A 510 -41.83 -8.49 17.77
N SER A 511 -43.07 -7.97 17.87
CA SER A 511 -44.24 -8.80 18.16
C SER A 511 -44.69 -9.72 17.02
N SER A 512 -44.33 -9.44 15.77
CA SER A 512 -44.86 -10.18 14.61
C SER A 512 -44.14 -11.49 14.33
N ILE A 513 -42.84 -11.59 14.66
CA ILE A 513 -42.00 -12.73 14.23
C ILE A 513 -42.20 -13.99 15.12
N THR A 514 -43.19 -13.96 16.03
CA THR A 514 -43.51 -15.03 16.99
C THR A 514 -43.54 -16.46 16.42
N THR A 515 -42.93 -17.37 17.19
CA THR A 515 -42.80 -18.85 17.21
C THR A 515 -43.38 -19.77 16.13
N LYS A 516 -44.41 -19.39 15.36
CA LYS A 516 -45.06 -20.27 14.37
C LYS A 516 -44.18 -20.66 13.17
N SER A 517 -43.03 -20.01 12.96
CA SER A 517 -42.22 -20.17 11.73
C SER A 517 -41.03 -21.15 11.83
N ILE A 518 -40.52 -21.47 13.03
CA ILE A 518 -39.23 -22.18 13.18
C ILE A 518 -39.32 -23.66 12.78
N GLN A 519 -40.46 -24.32 12.97
CA GLN A 519 -40.59 -25.77 12.77
C GLN A 519 -40.82 -26.20 11.30
N GLN A 520 -41.13 -25.26 10.40
CA GLN A 520 -41.55 -25.58 9.01
C GLN A 520 -40.65 -24.94 7.93
N ALA A 521 -39.64 -24.15 8.31
CA ALA A 521 -38.77 -23.47 7.35
C ALA A 521 -37.68 -24.41 6.81
N ASN A 522 -37.36 -24.28 5.52
CA ASN A 522 -36.11 -24.83 4.99
C ASN A 522 -34.90 -24.10 5.60
N ILE A 523 -33.70 -24.68 5.51
CA ILE A 523 -32.50 -24.13 6.17
C ILE A 523 -32.19 -22.70 5.70
N SER A 524 -32.34 -22.40 4.40
CA SER A 524 -32.10 -21.06 3.84
C SER A 524 -33.04 -20.01 4.45
N ASN A 525 -34.35 -20.30 4.52
CA ASN A 525 -35.32 -19.42 5.14
C ASN A 525 -35.08 -19.33 6.65
N LEU A 526 -34.66 -20.43 7.28
CA LEU A 526 -34.31 -20.44 8.70
C LEU A 526 -33.12 -19.53 9.00
N VAL A 527 -32.02 -19.59 8.24
CA VAL A 527 -30.89 -18.65 8.40
C VAL A 527 -31.36 -17.20 8.32
N HIS A 528 -32.25 -16.89 7.38
CA HIS A 528 -32.78 -15.55 7.21
C HIS A 528 -33.64 -15.10 8.40
N LEU A 529 -34.55 -15.95 8.85
CA LEU A 529 -35.39 -15.72 10.03
C LEU A 529 -34.55 -15.56 11.31
N VAL A 530 -33.52 -16.40 11.49
CA VAL A 530 -32.61 -16.36 12.63
C VAL A 530 -31.76 -15.07 12.60
N THR A 531 -31.34 -14.61 11.42
CA THR A 531 -30.68 -13.29 11.26
C THR A 531 -31.59 -12.14 11.73
N GLY A 532 -32.87 -12.19 11.37
CA GLY A 532 -33.87 -11.22 11.82
C GLY A 532 -34.08 -11.24 13.32
N TRP A 533 -34.22 -12.45 13.89
CA TRP A 533 -34.33 -12.64 15.34
C TRP A 533 -33.13 -12.11 16.11
N HIS A 534 -31.91 -12.42 15.66
CA HIS A 534 -30.69 -11.89 16.27
C HIS A 534 -30.66 -10.35 16.24
N SER A 535 -31.06 -9.74 15.13
CA SER A 535 -31.15 -8.29 15.00
C SER A 535 -32.18 -7.71 15.98
N ILE A 536 -33.34 -8.35 16.12
CA ILE A 536 -34.37 -7.94 17.07
C ILE A 536 -33.88 -8.01 18.51
N LEU A 537 -33.19 -9.07 18.92
CA LEU A 537 -32.61 -9.18 20.27
C LEU A 537 -31.55 -8.11 20.52
N CYS A 538 -30.69 -7.84 19.53
CA CYS A 538 -29.71 -6.76 19.63
C CYS A 538 -30.38 -5.39 19.78
N LEU A 539 -31.47 -5.14 19.04
CA LEU A 539 -32.24 -3.92 19.11
C LEU A 539 -32.97 -3.78 20.44
N ASP A 540 -33.61 -4.83 20.93
CA ASP A 540 -34.30 -4.86 22.23
C ASP A 540 -33.35 -4.53 23.37
N LYS A 541 -32.20 -5.23 23.42
CA LYS A 541 -31.12 -4.94 24.37
C LYS A 541 -30.60 -3.51 24.26
N TRP A 542 -30.50 -2.98 23.04
CA TRP A 542 -30.08 -1.60 22.83
C TRP A 542 -31.12 -0.60 23.30
N LEU A 543 -32.42 -0.85 23.12
CA LEU A 543 -33.49 0.03 23.62
C LEU A 543 -33.53 0.12 25.16
N GLY A 544 -32.84 -0.79 25.86
CA GLY A 544 -32.83 -0.89 27.31
C GLY A 544 -34.10 -1.59 27.81
N PRO A 545 -34.38 -1.60 29.13
CA PRO A 545 -35.60 -2.17 29.67
C PRO A 545 -36.75 -1.15 29.67
N PRO A 546 -37.61 -1.06 28.63
CA PRO A 546 -38.96 -0.56 28.86
C PRO A 546 -39.72 -1.62 29.66
N GLY A 547 -40.75 -1.24 30.42
CA GLY A 547 -41.60 -2.17 31.18
C GLY A 547 -42.44 -3.12 30.31
N MET A 548 -41.87 -3.64 29.22
CA MET A 548 -42.47 -4.55 28.26
C MET A 548 -42.01 -5.98 28.49
N THR A 549 -42.85 -6.89 28.00
CA THR A 549 -42.69 -8.35 28.01
C THR A 549 -41.31 -8.77 27.52
N THR A 550 -40.60 -9.57 28.33
CA THR A 550 -39.33 -10.21 27.94
C THR A 550 -39.50 -10.93 26.60
N PRO A 551 -38.63 -10.71 25.61
CA PRO A 551 -38.71 -11.40 24.32
C PRO A 551 -38.62 -12.92 24.52
N PRO A 552 -39.27 -13.72 23.66
CA PRO A 552 -39.23 -15.17 23.78
C PRO A 552 -37.80 -15.68 23.59
N CYS A 553 -37.29 -16.43 24.57
CA CYS A 553 -35.97 -17.09 24.48
C CYS A 553 -36.08 -18.35 23.60
N ILE A 554 -35.68 -18.25 22.33
CA ILE A 554 -35.76 -19.34 21.34
C ILE A 554 -34.43 -20.04 21.11
N GLY A 555 -33.32 -19.51 21.65
CA GLY A 555 -31.97 -20.00 21.42
C GLY A 555 -31.79 -21.48 21.71
N ARG A 556 -32.36 -22.00 22.82
CA ARG A 556 -32.29 -23.44 23.17
C ARG A 556 -32.96 -24.32 22.11
N SER A 557 -34.12 -23.91 21.61
CA SER A 557 -34.85 -24.61 20.55
C SER A 557 -34.10 -24.56 19.22
N LEU A 558 -33.54 -23.39 18.87
CA LEU A 558 -32.71 -23.24 17.67
C LEU A 558 -31.42 -24.07 17.73
N ALA A 559 -30.80 -24.19 18.90
CA ALA A 559 -29.63 -25.02 19.10
C ALA A 559 -29.95 -26.50 18.87
N ALA A 560 -31.07 -26.98 19.39
CA ALA A 560 -31.55 -28.33 19.14
C ALA A 560 -31.81 -28.59 17.64
N VAL A 561 -32.47 -27.64 16.96
CA VAL A 561 -32.72 -27.72 15.50
C VAL A 561 -31.41 -27.73 14.73
N SER A 562 -30.47 -26.83 15.04
CA SER A 562 -29.17 -26.72 14.38
C SER A 562 -28.34 -27.99 14.53
N ILE A 563 -28.27 -28.56 15.74
CA ILE A 563 -27.58 -29.83 16.01
C ILE A 563 -28.24 -31.01 15.27
N PHE A 564 -29.57 -31.01 15.15
CA PHE A 564 -30.27 -32.03 14.38
C PHE A 564 -29.98 -31.89 12.88
N SER A 565 -30.02 -30.67 12.34
CA SER A 565 -29.71 -30.39 10.94
C SER A 565 -28.27 -30.77 10.56
N THR A 566 -27.30 -30.57 11.45
CA THR A 566 -25.90 -30.95 11.20
C THR A 566 -25.70 -32.47 11.13
N LYS A 567 -26.53 -33.25 11.83
CA LYS A 567 -26.47 -34.72 11.79
C LYS A 567 -27.13 -35.31 10.53
N ALA A 568 -28.12 -34.62 9.97
CA ALA A 568 -28.88 -35.09 8.81
C ALA A 568 -28.14 -34.93 7.48
N GLN A 569 -27.14 -34.04 7.38
CA GLN A 569 -26.39 -33.77 6.15
C GLN A 569 -24.99 -34.40 6.21
N SER A 570 -24.84 -35.65 5.75
CA SER A 570 -23.63 -36.44 5.96
C SER A 570 -22.58 -36.40 4.84
N ALA A 571 -22.74 -35.61 3.76
CA ALA A 571 -21.79 -35.64 2.63
C ALA A 571 -21.34 -34.28 2.08
N GLU A 572 -22.19 -33.26 2.05
CA GLU A 572 -21.82 -31.93 1.51
C GLU A 572 -21.90 -30.86 2.61
N ARG A 573 -20.75 -30.24 2.91
CA ARG A 573 -20.66 -29.14 3.88
C ARG A 573 -21.38 -27.91 3.33
N ASN A 574 -22.56 -27.63 3.86
CA ASN A 574 -23.39 -26.52 3.45
C ASN A 574 -23.03 -25.24 4.24
N ILE A 575 -22.59 -24.18 3.53
CA ILE A 575 -22.29 -22.86 4.10
C ILE A 575 -23.47 -22.28 4.91
N GLN A 576 -24.70 -22.63 4.56
CA GLN A 576 -25.89 -22.19 5.28
C GLN A 576 -26.02 -22.82 6.67
N VAL A 577 -25.58 -24.07 6.86
CA VAL A 577 -25.60 -24.73 8.17
C VAL A 577 -24.57 -24.08 9.10
N ASP A 578 -23.41 -23.71 8.56
CA ASP A 578 -22.41 -22.94 9.28
C ASP A 578 -22.99 -21.62 9.78
N GLU A 579 -23.60 -20.84 8.88
CA GLU A 579 -24.20 -19.55 9.24
C GLU A 579 -25.36 -19.71 10.25
N LEU A 580 -26.17 -20.76 10.12
CA LEU A 580 -27.23 -21.08 11.08
C LEU A 580 -26.67 -21.34 12.49
N CYS A 581 -25.61 -22.15 12.61
CA CYS A 581 -24.97 -22.45 13.89
C CYS A 581 -24.37 -21.18 14.51
N LEU A 582 -23.71 -20.33 13.71
CA LEU A 582 -23.15 -19.07 14.16
C LEU A 582 -24.20 -18.12 14.71
N LEU A 583 -25.28 -17.90 13.97
CA LEU A 583 -26.37 -17.02 14.39
C LEU A 583 -27.14 -17.58 15.58
N THR A 584 -27.31 -18.91 15.64
CA THR A 584 -27.92 -19.56 16.81
C THR A 584 -27.07 -19.34 18.06
N HIS A 585 -25.75 -19.49 17.95
CA HIS A 585 -24.83 -19.21 19.05
C HIS A 585 -24.85 -17.73 19.46
N SER A 586 -24.89 -16.80 18.51
CA SER A 586 -24.98 -15.37 18.85
C SER A 586 -26.31 -15.01 19.53
N ILE A 587 -27.42 -15.65 19.14
CA ILE A 587 -28.73 -15.52 19.81
C ILE A 587 -28.65 -16.02 21.24
N LEU A 588 -28.11 -17.23 21.47
CA LEU A 588 -27.91 -17.77 22.83
C LEU A 588 -27.13 -16.75 23.68
N LEU A 589 -26.04 -16.19 23.15
CA LEU A 589 -25.26 -15.19 23.89
C LEU A 589 -26.02 -13.89 24.21
N GLN A 590 -26.94 -13.42 23.34
CA GLN A 590 -27.75 -12.24 23.64
C GLN A 590 -28.86 -12.53 24.65
N GLU A 591 -29.43 -13.73 24.62
CA GLU A 591 -30.53 -14.13 25.51
C GLU A 591 -30.11 -14.22 26.99
N VAL A 592 -28.81 -14.30 27.31
CA VAL A 592 -28.30 -14.32 28.70
C VAL A 592 -28.82 -13.12 29.50
N ASP A 593 -28.81 -11.93 28.89
CA ASP A 593 -29.26 -10.70 29.56
C ASP A 593 -30.79 -10.65 29.73
N CYS A 594 -31.54 -11.45 28.96
CA CYS A 594 -32.99 -11.57 29.07
C CYS A 594 -33.43 -12.57 30.15
N LYS A 595 -32.50 -13.38 30.70
CA LYS A 595 -32.80 -14.36 31.75
C LYS A 595 -32.74 -13.73 33.14
N ALA A 596 -33.66 -14.18 33.99
CA ALA A 596 -33.60 -13.94 35.42
C ALA A 596 -32.28 -14.50 35.98
N GLU A 597 -31.69 -13.84 36.98
CA GLU A 597 -30.38 -14.23 37.54
C GLU A 597 -30.33 -15.70 37.97
N VAL A 598 -31.43 -16.25 38.50
CA VAL A 598 -31.56 -17.65 38.92
C VAL A 598 -31.46 -18.66 37.77
N ASP A 599 -31.76 -18.26 36.53
CA ASP A 599 -31.77 -19.14 35.35
C ASP A 599 -30.49 -18.97 34.50
N ARG A 600 -29.62 -18.00 34.82
CA ARG A 600 -28.45 -17.67 33.99
C ARG A 600 -27.41 -18.78 33.98
N GLU A 601 -27.15 -19.43 35.13
CA GLU A 601 -26.17 -20.51 35.23
C GLU A 601 -26.53 -21.71 34.33
N GLU A 602 -27.77 -22.22 34.41
CA GLU A 602 -28.25 -23.31 33.52
C GLU A 602 -28.14 -22.89 32.05
N TYR A 603 -28.44 -21.63 31.76
CA TYR A 603 -28.42 -21.12 30.40
C TYR A 603 -26.99 -20.96 29.84
N LEU A 604 -26.02 -20.59 30.67
CA LEU A 604 -24.60 -20.56 30.33
C LEU A 604 -24.05 -21.96 30.05
N ASP A 605 -24.54 -22.98 30.75
CA ASP A 605 -24.18 -24.38 30.47
C ASP A 605 -24.68 -24.81 29.07
N VAL A 606 -25.88 -24.36 28.67
CA VAL A 606 -26.40 -24.56 27.31
C VAL A 606 -25.52 -23.87 26.27
N ILE A 607 -25.01 -22.67 26.56
CA ILE A 607 -24.08 -21.95 25.66
C ILE A 607 -22.78 -22.73 25.48
N VAL A 608 -22.18 -23.22 26.56
CA VAL A 608 -20.94 -24.01 26.49
C VAL A 608 -21.18 -25.31 25.70
N ALA A 609 -22.29 -26.01 25.96
CA ALA A 609 -22.65 -27.22 25.21
C ALA A 609 -22.87 -26.93 23.71
N ALA A 610 -23.57 -25.84 23.38
CA ALA A 610 -23.80 -25.43 22.00
C ALA A 610 -22.50 -25.05 21.29
N TYR A 611 -21.60 -24.30 21.94
CA TYR A 611 -20.29 -23.96 21.40
C TYR A 611 -19.50 -25.22 21.01
N ILE A 612 -19.43 -26.20 21.91
CA ILE A 612 -18.69 -27.45 21.66
C ILE A 612 -19.33 -28.25 20.51
N ALA A 613 -20.67 -28.33 20.48
CA ALA A 613 -21.39 -29.03 19.43
C ALA A 613 -21.21 -28.37 18.05
N PHE A 614 -21.29 -27.04 17.99
CA PHE A 614 -21.11 -26.28 16.74
C PHE A 614 -19.65 -26.28 16.27
N ALA A 615 -18.68 -26.13 17.17
CA ALA A 615 -17.26 -26.09 16.80
C ALA A 615 -16.78 -27.37 16.10
N GLN A 616 -17.45 -28.51 16.33
CA GLN A 616 -17.17 -29.77 15.64
C GLN A 616 -17.56 -29.79 14.17
N VAL A 617 -18.58 -29.02 13.80
CA VAL A 617 -19.18 -29.05 12.45
C VAL A 617 -18.79 -27.83 11.63
N LEU A 618 -18.49 -26.71 12.28
CA LEU A 618 -18.13 -25.45 11.64
C LEU A 618 -16.79 -25.51 10.90
N GLN A 619 -16.71 -24.78 9.78
CA GLN A 619 -15.43 -24.48 9.14
C GLN A 619 -14.57 -23.55 10.01
N VAL A 620 -13.25 -23.54 9.75
CA VAL A 620 -12.29 -22.75 10.54
C VAL A 620 -12.63 -21.26 10.55
N ASP A 621 -13.05 -20.68 9.42
CA ASP A 621 -13.40 -19.26 9.35
C ASP A 621 -14.72 -18.94 10.08
N SER A 622 -15.69 -19.83 10.00
CA SER A 622 -16.93 -19.73 10.78
C SER A 622 -16.64 -19.83 12.27
N LEU A 623 -15.83 -20.79 12.71
CA LEU A 623 -15.42 -20.95 14.10
C LEU A 623 -14.71 -19.69 14.65
N LYS A 624 -13.82 -19.06 13.87
CA LYS A 624 -13.22 -17.77 14.24
C LYS A 624 -14.26 -16.66 14.42
N ARG A 625 -15.30 -16.62 13.59
CA ARG A 625 -16.43 -15.67 13.76
C ARG A 625 -17.22 -15.97 15.04
N MET A 626 -17.45 -17.25 15.36
CA MET A 626 -18.08 -17.67 16.62
C MET A 626 -17.27 -17.22 17.84
N ASP A 627 -15.95 -17.42 17.80
CA ASP A 627 -15.01 -16.99 18.83
C ASP A 627 -15.04 -15.47 19.01
N ALA A 628 -15.13 -14.71 17.92
CA ALA A 628 -15.23 -13.25 17.99
C ALA A 628 -16.52 -12.76 18.66
N TYR A 629 -17.66 -13.43 18.43
CA TYR A 629 -18.92 -13.12 19.13
C TYR A 629 -18.81 -13.40 20.62
N LEU A 630 -18.27 -14.57 20.99
CA LEU A 630 -18.09 -14.94 22.38
C LEU A 630 -17.10 -13.99 23.08
N ALA A 631 -15.97 -13.68 22.46
CA ALA A 631 -15.00 -12.69 22.96
C ALA A 631 -15.64 -11.32 23.28
N LYS A 632 -16.51 -10.83 22.39
CA LYS A 632 -17.23 -9.56 22.59
C LYS A 632 -18.14 -9.61 23.82
N ILE A 633 -18.76 -10.76 24.09
CA ILE A 633 -19.66 -10.96 25.22
C ILE A 633 -18.88 -11.20 26.51
N CYS A 634 -17.82 -12.01 26.49
CA CYS A 634 -16.97 -12.24 27.65
C CYS A 634 -16.38 -10.96 28.23
N ARG A 635 -16.07 -9.94 27.41
CA ARG A 635 -15.62 -8.63 27.91
C ARG A 635 -16.70 -7.83 28.65
N LYS A 636 -17.98 -8.15 28.46
CA LYS A 636 -19.14 -7.41 28.99
C LYS A 636 -19.98 -8.18 29.99
N ILE A 637 -19.81 -9.50 30.08
CA ILE A 637 -20.60 -10.36 30.95
C ILE A 637 -20.33 -10.04 32.43
N ALA A 638 -21.33 -10.25 33.30
CA ALA A 638 -21.18 -10.01 34.72
C ALA A 638 -20.12 -10.96 35.33
N LEU A 639 -19.44 -10.51 36.39
CA LEU A 639 -18.39 -11.30 37.04
C LEU A 639 -18.85 -12.66 37.58
N PRO A 640 -20.06 -12.81 38.20
CA PRO A 640 -20.56 -14.11 38.62
C PRO A 640 -20.75 -15.07 37.44
N ASP A 641 -21.39 -14.60 36.37
CA ASP A 641 -21.62 -15.35 35.13
C ASP A 641 -20.30 -15.76 34.46
N TYR A 642 -19.30 -14.87 34.42
CA TYR A 642 -17.96 -15.21 33.92
C TYR A 642 -17.29 -16.27 34.79
N THR A 643 -17.40 -16.17 36.11
CA THR A 643 -16.83 -17.16 37.04
C THR A 643 -17.50 -18.52 36.88
N HIS A 644 -18.82 -18.55 36.65
CA HIS A 644 -19.57 -19.76 36.33
C HIS A 644 -19.07 -20.39 35.03
N LEU A 645 -18.91 -19.61 33.95
CA LEU A 645 -18.33 -20.09 32.69
C LEU A 645 -16.94 -20.72 32.88
N LEU A 646 -16.07 -20.07 33.66
CA LEU A 646 -14.75 -20.63 34.00
C LEU A 646 -14.87 -21.95 34.77
N SER A 647 -15.83 -22.04 35.71
CA SER A 647 -16.09 -23.29 36.44
C SER A 647 -16.55 -24.39 35.50
N THR A 648 -17.63 -24.17 34.74
CA THR A 648 -18.21 -25.13 33.79
C THR A 648 -17.18 -25.65 32.80
N VAL A 649 -16.34 -24.77 32.22
CA VAL A 649 -15.28 -25.18 31.30
C VAL A 649 -14.19 -25.98 32.01
N SER A 650 -13.76 -25.56 33.21
CA SER A 650 -12.74 -26.30 33.97
C SER A 650 -13.23 -27.67 34.46
N ASP A 651 -14.50 -27.80 34.81
CA ASP A 651 -15.11 -29.03 35.28
C ASP A 651 -15.33 -29.99 34.09
N SER A 652 -15.70 -29.46 32.92
CA SER A 652 -15.74 -30.21 31.65
C SER A 652 -14.35 -30.69 31.21
N LEU A 653 -13.31 -29.87 31.38
CA LEU A 653 -11.92 -30.29 31.15
C LEU A 653 -11.45 -31.34 32.17
N SER A 654 -11.92 -31.30 33.41
CA SER A 654 -11.56 -32.27 34.45
C SER A 654 -12.17 -33.66 34.20
N THR A 655 -13.25 -33.75 33.42
CA THR A 655 -13.88 -35.00 32.99
C THR A 655 -13.30 -35.56 31.67
N ALA A 656 -12.05 -35.18 31.33
CA ALA A 656 -11.41 -35.52 30.07
C ALA A 656 -11.37 -37.02 29.73
N ASN A 657 -11.42 -37.91 30.71
CA ASN A 657 -11.45 -39.37 30.47
C ASN A 657 -12.77 -39.86 29.87
N VAL A 658 -13.86 -39.08 29.97
CA VAL A 658 -15.19 -39.44 29.46
C VAL A 658 -15.46 -38.81 28.09
N ASN A 659 -14.87 -37.63 27.84
CA ASN A 659 -15.15 -36.85 26.64
C ASN A 659 -14.25 -37.28 25.46
N PRO A 660 -14.78 -37.37 24.23
CA PRO A 660 -13.97 -37.65 23.05
C PRO A 660 -12.95 -36.53 22.81
N ALA A 661 -11.78 -36.89 22.28
CA ALA A 661 -10.68 -35.95 22.05
C ALA A 661 -11.04 -34.76 21.14
N SER A 662 -12.00 -34.95 20.21
CA SER A 662 -12.54 -33.86 19.38
C SER A 662 -13.26 -32.80 20.21
N GLN A 663 -14.06 -33.19 21.21
CA GLN A 663 -14.70 -32.25 22.15
C GLN A 663 -13.66 -31.55 23.02
N LEU A 664 -12.68 -32.30 23.53
CA LEU A 664 -11.61 -31.74 24.35
C LEU A 664 -10.83 -30.65 23.62
N ARG A 665 -10.59 -30.81 22.31
CA ARG A 665 -9.92 -29.78 21.51
C ARG A 665 -10.69 -28.46 21.54
N HIS A 666 -12.00 -28.50 21.32
CA HIS A 666 -12.83 -27.30 21.33
C HIS A 666 -13.02 -26.73 22.74
N LEU A 667 -13.01 -27.56 23.78
CA LEU A 667 -12.96 -27.10 25.18
C LEU A 667 -11.65 -26.35 25.50
N VAL A 668 -10.50 -26.82 25.01
CA VAL A 668 -9.21 -26.12 25.17
C VAL A 668 -9.21 -24.80 24.38
N GLN A 669 -9.79 -24.79 23.17
CA GLN A 669 -9.97 -23.56 22.39
C GLN A 669 -10.85 -22.54 23.12
N LEU A 670 -11.98 -22.98 23.69
CA LEU A 670 -12.85 -22.15 24.52
C LEU A 670 -12.13 -21.63 25.77
N ALA A 671 -11.34 -22.48 26.44
CA ALA A 671 -10.54 -22.07 27.58
C ALA A 671 -9.50 -21.00 27.19
N SER A 672 -8.84 -21.16 26.04
CA SER A 672 -7.92 -20.15 25.50
C SER A 672 -8.62 -18.81 25.26
N LEU A 673 -9.81 -18.85 24.66
CA LEU A 673 -10.62 -17.67 24.41
C LEU A 673 -11.03 -16.96 25.71
N LEU A 674 -11.51 -17.70 26.71
CA LEU A 674 -11.90 -17.15 28.01
C LEU A 674 -10.71 -16.54 28.77
N VAL A 675 -9.51 -17.10 28.62
CA VAL A 675 -8.29 -16.53 29.22
C VAL A 675 -7.86 -15.25 28.52
N ARG A 676 -8.01 -15.18 27.20
CA ARG A 676 -7.63 -14.00 26.41
C ARG A 676 -8.64 -12.86 26.55
N GLU A 677 -9.92 -13.19 26.61
CA GLU A 677 -11.03 -12.24 26.53
C GLU A 677 -11.83 -12.30 27.82
N HIS A 678 -11.54 -11.39 28.74
CA HIS A 678 -12.11 -11.39 30.08
C HIS A 678 -12.70 -10.02 30.46
N PRO A 679 -13.71 -9.94 31.35
CA PRO A 679 -14.23 -8.66 31.85
C PRO A 679 -13.15 -7.85 32.56
N SER A 680 -13.37 -6.54 32.67
CA SER A 680 -12.58 -5.70 33.59
C SER A 680 -12.69 -6.26 35.03
N HIS A 681 -11.59 -6.20 35.78
CA HIS A 681 -11.49 -6.71 37.17
C HIS A 681 -11.61 -8.23 37.37
N SER A 682 -11.55 -9.03 36.30
CA SER A 682 -11.61 -10.50 36.40
C SER A 682 -10.24 -11.20 36.40
N LEU A 683 -9.13 -10.45 36.31
CA LEU A 683 -7.77 -11.00 36.16
C LEU A 683 -7.44 -12.09 37.20
N VAL A 684 -7.81 -11.90 38.47
CA VAL A 684 -7.56 -12.89 39.54
C VAL A 684 -8.28 -14.21 39.26
N HIS A 685 -9.50 -14.16 38.72
CA HIS A 685 -10.27 -15.35 38.34
C HIS A 685 -9.65 -16.02 37.12
N THR A 686 -9.23 -15.23 36.12
CA THR A 686 -8.52 -15.73 34.93
C THR A 686 -7.19 -16.42 35.30
N GLN A 687 -6.42 -15.85 36.23
CA GLN A 687 -5.19 -16.46 36.74
C GLN A 687 -5.46 -17.78 37.48
N LYS A 688 -6.49 -17.82 38.33
CA LYS A 688 -6.91 -19.05 39.03
C LYS A 688 -7.34 -20.13 38.06
N PHE A 689 -8.13 -19.76 37.06
CA PHE A 689 -8.58 -20.66 36.02
C PHE A 689 -7.41 -21.19 35.19
N MET A 690 -6.49 -20.34 34.74
CA MET A 690 -5.32 -20.76 33.96
C MET A 690 -4.47 -21.78 34.72
N THR A 691 -4.21 -21.55 36.00
CA THR A 691 -3.50 -22.53 36.85
C THR A 691 -4.25 -23.84 36.98
N LYS A 692 -5.59 -23.79 37.12
CA LYS A 692 -6.44 -25.00 37.13
C LYS A 692 -6.33 -25.74 35.80
N CYS A 693 -6.35 -25.05 34.66
CA CYS A 693 -6.16 -25.64 33.32
C CYS A 693 -4.78 -26.31 33.19
N ILE A 694 -3.70 -25.64 33.58
CA ILE A 694 -2.34 -26.21 33.55
C ILE A 694 -2.27 -27.46 34.44
N ALA A 695 -2.89 -27.44 35.63
CA ALA A 695 -2.96 -28.60 36.51
C ALA A 695 -3.76 -29.76 35.88
N ILE A 696 -4.86 -29.48 35.18
CA ILE A 696 -5.64 -30.50 34.45
C ILE A 696 -4.82 -31.09 33.29
N TYR A 697 -4.18 -30.24 32.48
CA TYR A 697 -3.38 -30.70 31.33
C TYR A 697 -2.17 -31.53 31.76
N THR A 698 -1.56 -31.18 32.89
CA THR A 698 -0.47 -31.97 33.48
C THR A 698 -0.98 -33.25 34.15
N GLY A 699 -2.18 -33.26 34.72
CA GLY A 699 -2.76 -34.41 35.43
C GLY A 699 -3.38 -35.48 34.53
N CYS A 700 -3.86 -35.13 33.33
CA CYS A 700 -4.57 -36.04 32.43
C CYS A 700 -3.75 -36.34 31.16
N SER A 701 -3.43 -37.61 30.93
CA SER A 701 -2.56 -38.01 29.81
C SER A 701 -3.14 -37.71 28.43
N VAL A 702 -4.47 -37.67 28.26
CA VAL A 702 -5.13 -37.36 26.98
C VAL A 702 -4.71 -36.01 26.36
N PHE A 703 -4.28 -35.02 27.16
CA PHE A 703 -3.80 -33.73 26.65
C PHE A 703 -2.35 -33.78 26.14
N VAL A 704 -1.59 -34.82 26.52
CA VAL A 704 -0.18 -35.02 26.15
C VAL A 704 -0.02 -36.14 25.12
N GLU A 705 -0.77 -37.22 25.28
CA GLU A 705 -0.72 -38.46 24.50
C GLU A 705 -1.88 -38.57 23.50
N GLY A 706 -2.84 -37.63 23.54
CA GLY A 706 -4.00 -37.64 22.64
C GLY A 706 -3.67 -37.21 21.21
N PRO A 707 -4.72 -37.06 20.37
CA PRO A 707 -4.57 -36.65 18.97
C PRO A 707 -3.75 -35.36 18.81
N GLN A 708 -2.97 -35.29 17.73
CA GLN A 708 -2.10 -34.15 17.42
C GLN A 708 -2.80 -32.78 17.55
N ASN A 709 -4.00 -32.66 17.00
CA ASN A 709 -4.75 -31.40 17.00
C ASN A 709 -5.12 -30.92 18.41
N LEU A 710 -5.38 -31.84 19.35
CA LEU A 710 -5.60 -31.51 20.77
C LEU A 710 -4.30 -31.04 21.42
N ARG A 711 -3.21 -31.78 21.21
CA ARG A 711 -1.86 -31.43 21.71
C ARG A 711 -1.42 -30.05 21.26
N LEU A 712 -1.57 -29.76 19.97
CA LEU A 712 -1.25 -28.44 19.40
C LEU A 712 -2.15 -27.34 19.96
N GLN A 713 -3.44 -27.60 20.20
CA GLN A 713 -4.34 -26.59 20.78
C GLN A 713 -3.96 -26.23 22.22
N VAL A 714 -3.50 -27.22 23.02
CA VAL A 714 -2.99 -26.98 24.37
C VAL A 714 -1.72 -26.13 24.33
N LEU A 715 -0.77 -26.47 23.46
CA LEU A 715 0.46 -25.72 23.30
C LEU A 715 0.23 -24.30 22.77
N ASP A 716 -0.70 -24.12 21.83
CA ASP A 716 -1.09 -22.81 21.30
C ASP A 716 -1.69 -21.91 22.39
N MET A 717 -2.57 -22.47 23.24
CA MET A 717 -3.11 -21.76 24.42
C MET A 717 -1.98 -21.32 25.37
N LEU A 718 -1.00 -22.19 25.65
CA LEU A 718 0.14 -21.84 26.49
C LEU A 718 1.05 -20.78 25.85
N ALA A 719 1.30 -20.89 24.54
CA ALA A 719 2.12 -19.95 23.80
C ALA A 719 1.49 -18.56 23.85
N GLN A 720 0.19 -18.47 23.53
CA GLN A 720 -0.60 -17.24 23.63
C GLN A 720 -0.61 -16.68 25.05
N HIS A 721 -0.80 -17.51 26.08
CA HIS A 721 -0.76 -17.03 27.46
C HIS A 721 0.62 -16.43 27.83
N CYS A 722 1.71 -17.06 27.40
CA CYS A 722 3.06 -16.58 27.68
C CYS A 722 3.45 -15.34 26.86
N SER A 723 2.93 -15.16 25.64
CA SER A 723 3.23 -14.01 24.78
C SER A 723 2.33 -12.81 25.05
N ASP A 724 1.03 -13.03 25.14
CA ASP A 724 0.03 -11.96 25.10
C ASP A 724 -0.41 -11.54 26.51
N GLN A 725 -0.36 -12.47 27.48
CA GLN A 725 -0.88 -12.29 28.84
C GLN A 725 0.21 -12.45 29.91
N GLN A 726 1.39 -11.90 29.63
CA GLN A 726 2.56 -12.04 30.50
C GLN A 726 2.30 -11.61 31.95
N ALA A 727 1.50 -10.56 32.18
CA ALA A 727 1.17 -10.08 33.52
C ALA A 727 0.27 -11.06 34.30
N ALA A 728 -0.50 -11.90 33.61
CA ALA A 728 -1.34 -12.91 34.23
C ALA A 728 -0.53 -14.11 34.72
N LEU A 729 0.66 -14.37 34.16
CA LEU A 729 1.47 -15.54 34.49
C LEU A 729 1.97 -15.52 35.95
N ARG A 730 1.74 -16.60 36.72
CA ARG A 730 2.21 -16.77 38.10
C ARG A 730 3.41 -17.72 38.18
N SER A 731 4.16 -17.67 39.28
CA SER A 731 5.28 -18.58 39.53
C SER A 731 4.89 -20.06 39.48
N LEU A 732 3.70 -20.39 40.02
CA LEU A 732 3.13 -21.73 39.98
C LEU A 732 2.84 -22.23 38.55
N ASP A 733 2.43 -21.32 37.67
CA ASP A 733 2.12 -21.65 36.27
C ASP A 733 3.38 -22.06 35.51
N VAL A 734 4.50 -21.37 35.75
CA VAL A 734 5.79 -21.67 35.10
C VAL A 734 6.26 -23.09 35.41
N ALA A 735 6.11 -23.55 36.64
CA ALA A 735 6.46 -24.92 37.01
C ALA A 735 5.56 -25.94 36.28
N GLY A 736 4.25 -25.70 36.23
CA GLY A 736 3.30 -26.55 35.51
C GLY A 736 3.54 -26.57 34.00
N ILE A 737 3.86 -25.40 33.40
CA ILE A 737 4.22 -25.28 31.98
C ILE A 737 5.50 -26.06 31.67
N CYS A 738 6.54 -25.92 32.51
CA CYS A 738 7.78 -26.66 32.33
C CYS A 738 7.55 -28.18 32.40
N LEU A 739 6.74 -28.63 33.36
CA LEU A 739 6.35 -30.03 33.47
C LEU A 739 5.60 -30.50 32.22
N LEU A 740 4.65 -29.72 31.71
CA LEU A 740 3.87 -30.08 30.53
C LEU A 740 4.76 -30.17 29.27
N ILE A 741 5.64 -29.18 29.06
CA ILE A 741 6.62 -29.21 27.97
C ILE A 741 7.52 -30.45 28.08
N SER A 742 8.00 -30.76 29.27
CA SER A 742 8.83 -31.96 29.48
C SER A 742 8.05 -33.24 29.15
N LYS A 743 6.74 -33.30 29.42
CA LYS A 743 5.89 -34.42 29.02
C LYS A 743 5.72 -34.53 27.50
N PHE A 744 5.58 -33.41 26.78
CA PHE A 744 5.56 -33.41 25.32
C PHE A 744 6.89 -33.83 24.67
N LEU A 745 8.00 -33.63 25.38
CA LEU A 745 9.35 -34.03 24.94
C LEU A 745 9.77 -35.41 25.48
N ALA A 746 8.98 -36.02 26.37
CA ALA A 746 9.29 -37.32 26.92
C ALA A 746 9.25 -38.38 25.81
N PRO A 747 10.10 -39.42 25.89
CA PRO A 747 10.04 -40.54 24.96
C PRO A 747 8.64 -41.18 25.00
N SER A 748 7.89 -41.11 23.90
CA SER A 748 6.60 -41.80 23.78
C SER A 748 6.82 -43.31 23.65
N LYS A 749 5.96 -44.12 24.28
CA LYS A 749 5.96 -45.59 24.10
C LYS A 749 5.43 -45.98 22.73
N ASP A 750 4.43 -45.22 22.26
CA ASP A 750 3.90 -45.27 20.90
C ASP A 750 4.43 -44.02 20.20
N HIS A 751 5.59 -44.13 19.56
CA HIS A 751 6.06 -43.05 18.73
C HIS A 751 5.06 -42.84 17.59
N ASP A 752 4.48 -41.64 17.48
CA ASP A 752 4.09 -41.15 16.16
C ASP A 752 5.33 -41.32 15.25
N GLU A 753 5.17 -41.81 14.02
CA GLU A 753 6.30 -42.17 13.13
C GLU A 753 7.34 -41.03 12.98
N ALA A 754 6.97 -39.79 13.26
CA ALA A 754 7.89 -38.66 13.41
C ALA A 754 7.44 -37.68 14.52
N THR A 755 8.39 -37.16 15.31
CA THR A 755 8.19 -35.94 16.11
C THR A 755 7.82 -34.81 15.17
N GLN A 756 6.63 -34.26 15.35
CA GLN A 756 6.11 -33.26 14.43
C GLN A 756 6.77 -31.89 14.67
N PRO A 757 7.27 -31.22 13.62
CA PRO A 757 7.94 -29.93 13.76
C PRO A 757 7.08 -28.85 14.43
N GLU A 758 5.75 -28.94 14.30
CA GLU A 758 4.83 -27.94 14.85
C GLU A 758 4.79 -27.97 16.38
N ILE A 759 4.80 -29.16 17.01
CA ILE A 759 4.88 -29.28 18.48
C ILE A 759 6.17 -28.64 19.00
N PHE A 760 7.30 -28.94 18.33
CA PHE A 760 8.60 -28.36 18.66
C PHE A 760 8.60 -26.83 18.51
N ARG A 761 8.04 -26.32 17.41
CA ARG A 761 7.89 -24.87 17.18
C ARG A 761 7.07 -24.21 18.28
N GLN A 762 5.94 -24.82 18.68
CA GLN A 762 5.11 -24.27 19.74
C GLN A 762 5.81 -24.26 21.10
N ILE A 763 6.59 -25.30 21.43
CA ILE A 763 7.42 -25.30 22.64
C ILE A 763 8.43 -24.14 22.63
N ILE A 764 9.06 -23.86 21.49
CA ILE A 764 9.96 -22.70 21.36
C ILE A 764 9.18 -21.39 21.53
N MET A 765 7.98 -21.29 20.96
CA MET A 765 7.10 -20.14 21.10
C MET A 765 6.63 -19.91 22.53
N ILE A 766 6.59 -20.94 23.39
CA ILE A 766 6.35 -20.81 24.83
C ILE A 766 7.64 -20.39 25.56
N ALA A 767 8.75 -21.07 25.31
CA ALA A 767 10.01 -20.85 26.02
C ALA A 767 10.59 -19.44 25.79
N ARG A 768 10.48 -18.93 24.55
CA ARG A 768 11.08 -17.64 24.17
C ARG A 768 10.45 -16.45 24.93
N PRO A 769 9.12 -16.24 24.97
CA PRO A 769 8.49 -15.22 25.79
C PRO A 769 8.80 -15.38 27.27
N LEU A 770 8.78 -16.59 27.83
CA LEU A 770 9.13 -16.83 29.23
C LEU A 770 10.53 -16.29 29.56
N ILE A 771 11.54 -16.66 28.77
CA ILE A 771 12.93 -16.24 28.98
C ILE A 771 13.13 -14.73 28.74
N ARG A 772 12.43 -14.15 27.76
CA ARG A 772 12.64 -12.75 27.38
C ARG A 772 11.85 -11.77 28.23
N LEU A 773 10.63 -12.12 28.59
CA LEU A 773 9.62 -11.19 29.09
C LEU A 773 9.29 -11.40 30.57
N ARG A 774 9.47 -12.61 31.11
CA ARG A 774 9.22 -12.94 32.53
C ARG A 774 10.44 -13.58 33.20
N ARG A 775 11.60 -12.91 33.07
CA ARG A 775 12.87 -13.34 33.68
C ARG A 775 12.76 -13.55 35.19
N ASP A 776 11.97 -12.71 35.85
CA ASP A 776 11.66 -12.77 37.28
C ASP A 776 11.11 -14.14 37.70
N LEU A 777 10.22 -14.73 36.90
CA LEU A 777 9.67 -16.06 37.17
C LEU A 777 10.59 -17.19 36.72
N VAL A 778 11.34 -16.97 35.63
CA VAL A 778 12.22 -17.97 35.04
C VAL A 778 13.43 -18.27 35.90
N ILE A 779 13.96 -17.31 36.67
CA ILE A 779 15.15 -17.51 37.52
C ILE A 779 14.96 -18.71 38.46
N LEU A 780 13.76 -18.89 39.02
CA LEU A 780 13.44 -20.00 39.93
C LEU A 780 13.24 -21.34 39.21
N SER A 781 12.99 -21.33 37.90
CA SER A 781 12.76 -22.52 37.08
C SER A 781 13.90 -22.83 36.09
N LEU A 782 15.02 -22.12 36.16
CA LEU A 782 16.20 -22.33 35.30
C LEU A 782 16.64 -23.80 35.17
N PRO A 783 16.69 -24.62 36.25
CA PRO A 783 17.04 -26.04 36.13
C PRO A 783 16.07 -26.82 35.23
N HIS A 784 14.77 -26.52 35.32
CA HIS A 784 13.73 -27.16 34.51
C HIS A 784 13.83 -26.75 33.05
N LEU A 785 14.11 -25.47 32.77
CA LEU A 785 14.36 -24.98 31.40
C LEU A 785 15.64 -25.59 30.81
N GLY A 786 16.69 -25.78 31.60
CA GLY A 786 17.89 -26.50 31.18
C GLY A 786 17.60 -27.95 30.77
N LEU A 787 16.75 -28.65 31.54
CA LEU A 787 16.29 -30.01 31.20
C LEU A 787 15.44 -30.02 29.92
N ILE A 788 14.54 -29.06 29.75
CA ILE A 788 13.74 -28.91 28.52
C ILE A 788 14.65 -28.66 27.32
N LEU A 789 15.63 -27.77 27.43
CA LEU A 789 16.60 -27.49 26.37
C LEU A 789 17.40 -28.74 26.03
N HIS A 790 17.84 -29.49 27.04
CA HIS A 790 18.53 -30.76 26.83
C HIS A 790 17.64 -31.78 26.09
N GLN A 791 16.38 -31.92 26.49
CA GLN A 791 15.40 -32.78 25.81
C GLN A 791 15.15 -32.33 24.37
N LEU A 792 14.96 -31.03 24.12
CA LEU A 792 14.82 -30.46 22.77
C LEU A 792 16.04 -30.79 21.90
N LEU A 793 17.25 -30.68 22.46
CA LEU A 793 18.49 -31.03 21.77
C LEU A 793 18.56 -32.52 21.42
N LEU A 794 18.07 -33.40 22.30
CA LEU A 794 18.00 -34.84 22.05
C LEU A 794 16.90 -35.22 21.04
N SER A 795 15.82 -34.44 20.96
CA SER A 795 14.74 -34.66 19.98
C SER A 795 15.12 -34.26 18.55
N LEU A 796 16.20 -33.50 18.37
CA LEU A 796 16.72 -33.18 17.03
C LEU A 796 17.35 -34.44 16.44
N PRO A 797 16.93 -34.91 15.25
CA PRO A 797 17.51 -36.10 14.64
C PRO A 797 19.01 -35.90 14.50
N THR A 798 19.79 -36.76 15.18
CA THR A 798 21.25 -36.82 15.07
C THR A 798 21.65 -36.68 13.60
N VAL A 799 22.33 -35.58 13.28
CA VAL A 799 22.89 -35.23 11.97
C VAL A 799 23.74 -36.35 11.36
N ASP A 800 24.10 -37.37 12.16
CA ASP A 800 24.80 -38.58 11.74
C ASP A 800 24.10 -39.41 10.64
N LYS A 801 22.77 -39.34 10.47
CA LYS A 801 22.12 -40.04 9.33
C LYS A 801 22.40 -39.38 7.97
N LEU A 802 22.61 -38.06 7.90
CA LEU A 802 23.03 -37.36 6.67
C LEU A 802 24.52 -37.57 6.35
N ARG A 803 25.32 -37.89 7.37
CA ARG A 803 26.76 -38.19 7.20
C ARG A 803 27.02 -39.59 6.63
N LYS A 804 26.08 -40.54 6.80
CA LYS A 804 26.19 -41.90 6.23
C LYS A 804 25.70 -42.00 4.78
N THR A 805 24.76 -41.16 4.34
CA THR A 805 24.28 -41.13 2.93
C THR A 805 25.21 -40.40 1.97
N SER A 806 26.11 -39.53 2.46
CA SER A 806 27.13 -38.87 1.62
C SER A 806 28.38 -39.73 1.35
N ARG A 807 28.53 -40.89 2.00
CA ARG A 807 29.70 -41.79 1.83
C ARG A 807 29.50 -42.96 0.86
N SER A 808 28.33 -43.15 0.24
CA SER A 808 28.09 -44.30 -0.68
C SER A 808 28.01 -43.97 -2.18
N ARG A 809 28.21 -42.72 -2.62
CA ARG A 809 28.30 -42.38 -4.06
C ARG A 809 29.73 -42.04 -4.46
N GLY A 810 30.52 -43.08 -4.69
CA GLY A 810 31.86 -43.02 -5.25
C GLY A 810 32.24 -44.36 -5.87
N GLY A 811 31.54 -44.77 -6.93
CA GLY A 811 31.81 -45.99 -7.69
C GLY A 811 31.65 -45.76 -9.18
N LYS A 812 32.73 -45.99 -9.93
CA LYS A 812 32.91 -45.83 -11.38
C LYS A 812 32.13 -46.90 -12.19
N GLY A 813 31.72 -46.55 -13.40
CA GLY A 813 31.33 -47.49 -14.47
C GLY A 813 30.57 -46.79 -15.60
N THR A 814 31.25 -46.36 -16.66
CA THR A 814 31.26 -46.97 -18.02
C THR A 814 29.91 -46.98 -18.72
N TRP A 815 29.79 -46.13 -19.74
CA TRP A 815 28.72 -46.10 -20.74
C TRP A 815 29.04 -47.06 -21.90
N THR A 816 28.08 -47.89 -22.28
CA THR A 816 27.96 -48.53 -23.61
C THR A 816 26.51 -48.42 -24.09
N PRO A 817 26.25 -48.17 -25.39
CA PRO A 817 24.91 -48.01 -25.93
C PRO A 817 24.39 -49.28 -26.64
N ILE A 818 23.09 -49.24 -26.97
CA ILE A 818 22.30 -50.07 -27.92
C ILE A 818 21.38 -51.13 -27.26
N GLY A 819 20.10 -51.11 -27.66
CA GLY A 819 19.16 -52.23 -27.55
C GLY A 819 17.68 -51.85 -27.61
N GLU A 820 17.09 -51.87 -28.80
CA GLU A 820 15.64 -51.90 -29.08
C GLU A 820 14.93 -53.13 -28.45
N PHE A 821 13.66 -53.01 -28.04
CA PHE A 821 12.49 -53.70 -28.63
C PHE A 821 11.20 -53.55 -27.80
N ASP A 822 10.09 -53.64 -28.53
CA ASP A 822 8.66 -53.41 -28.25
C ASP A 822 7.98 -54.28 -27.17
N HIS A 823 6.89 -53.76 -26.55
CA HIS A 823 5.51 -54.27 -26.73
C HIS A 823 4.46 -53.51 -25.87
N GLU A 824 3.42 -53.07 -26.58
CA GLU A 824 1.97 -52.97 -26.32
C GLU A 824 1.33 -53.04 -24.90
N ASP A 825 0.36 -52.11 -24.76
CA ASP A 825 -1.01 -52.25 -24.25
C ASP A 825 -1.44 -52.04 -22.78
N ASN A 826 -2.29 -51.01 -22.67
CA ASN A 826 -3.56 -50.89 -21.94
C ASN A 826 -3.64 -50.58 -20.42
N SER A 827 -4.31 -49.43 -20.20
CA SER A 827 -5.44 -49.21 -19.27
C SER A 827 -5.24 -48.36 -18.00
N ALA A 828 -6.06 -47.29 -17.97
CA ALA A 828 -6.79 -46.70 -16.84
C ALA A 828 -6.05 -45.99 -15.68
N GLY A 829 -6.43 -44.71 -15.48
CA GLY A 829 -6.51 -44.06 -14.16
C GLY A 829 -5.37 -43.09 -13.82
N PRO A 830 -5.63 -41.78 -13.64
CA PRO A 830 -4.61 -40.82 -13.25
C PRO A 830 -4.56 -40.72 -11.72
N ASP A 831 -3.45 -41.07 -11.10
CA ASP A 831 -3.11 -40.55 -9.78
C ASP A 831 -1.61 -40.66 -9.46
N ILE A 832 -1.12 -39.63 -8.76
CA ILE A 832 0.19 -39.49 -8.11
C ILE A 832 1.33 -38.94 -9.00
N VAL A 833 1.35 -37.61 -9.13
CA VAL A 833 2.56 -36.83 -9.43
C VAL A 833 3.48 -36.83 -8.20
N CYS A 834 4.63 -37.50 -8.33
CA CYS A 834 5.74 -37.45 -7.38
C CYS A 834 6.35 -36.04 -7.31
N ALA A 835 6.13 -35.34 -6.21
CA ALA A 835 6.89 -34.12 -5.86
C ALA A 835 8.29 -34.51 -5.34
N ARG A 836 9.32 -34.28 -6.16
CA ARG A 836 10.70 -34.14 -5.69
C ARG A 836 10.99 -32.66 -5.52
N ASP A 837 10.98 -32.18 -4.28
CA ASP A 837 11.73 -30.99 -3.87
C ASP A 837 11.86 -30.97 -2.34
N THR A 838 13.09 -31.15 -1.83
CA THR A 838 13.42 -30.87 -0.42
C THR A 838 14.64 -29.96 -0.37
N LYS A 839 14.40 -28.67 -0.12
CA LYS A 839 15.43 -27.71 0.28
C LYS A 839 15.77 -27.93 1.76
N SER A 840 16.81 -28.70 2.03
CA SER A 840 17.41 -28.88 3.36
C SER A 840 18.46 -27.78 3.63
N GLY A 841 17.99 -26.55 3.88
CA GLY A 841 18.88 -25.39 4.08
C GLY A 841 18.67 -24.57 5.35
N VAL A 842 17.57 -24.76 6.09
CA VAL A 842 17.14 -23.80 7.14
C VAL A 842 17.37 -24.35 8.57
N PHE A 843 17.80 -25.60 8.73
CA PHE A 843 17.76 -26.29 10.02
C PHE A 843 19.03 -26.13 10.89
N GLY A 844 20.18 -25.81 10.29
CA GLY A 844 21.45 -25.64 11.03
C GLY A 844 21.60 -24.29 11.75
N GLU A 845 20.88 -23.25 11.32
CA GLU A 845 21.03 -21.88 11.82
C GLU A 845 20.31 -21.62 13.16
N ALA A 846 19.21 -22.34 13.43
CA ALA A 846 18.43 -22.13 14.65
C ALA A 846 19.14 -22.64 15.93
N ILE A 847 20.00 -23.66 15.82
CA ILE A 847 20.70 -24.28 16.96
C ILE A 847 21.91 -23.45 17.39
N LEU A 848 22.59 -22.76 16.47
CA LEU A 848 23.71 -21.86 16.78
C LEU A 848 23.25 -20.56 17.48
N GLN A 849 21.96 -20.21 17.39
CA GLN A 849 21.39 -19.02 18.03
C GLN A 849 20.97 -19.24 19.50
N ALA A 850 20.81 -20.48 19.96
CA ALA A 850 20.45 -20.80 21.34
C ALA A 850 21.67 -20.93 22.28
N CYS A 851 22.86 -21.26 21.74
CA CYS A 851 24.09 -21.45 22.54
C CYS A 851 25.09 -20.29 22.46
N CYS A 852 24.86 -19.28 21.62
CA CYS A 852 25.75 -18.12 21.49
C CYS A 852 25.14 -16.88 22.15
N ILE A 853 25.71 -16.46 23.28
CA ILE A 853 25.55 -15.11 23.81
C ILE A 853 26.29 -14.15 22.86
N CYS A 854 25.58 -13.58 21.87
CA CYS A 854 25.89 -12.32 21.15
C CYS A 854 24.71 -11.96 20.20
N PRO A 855 24.33 -10.67 20.04
CA PRO A 855 23.04 -10.31 19.43
C PRO A 855 23.11 -9.95 17.93
N GLY A 856 22.27 -10.62 17.14
CA GLY A 856 21.30 -9.95 16.26
C GLY A 856 21.62 -9.71 14.78
N GLY A 857 21.52 -10.75 13.94
CA GLY A 857 21.15 -10.64 12.53
C GLY A 857 19.70 -11.12 12.32
N VAL A 858 18.87 -10.40 11.55
CA VAL A 858 17.48 -10.77 11.26
C VAL A 858 17.22 -10.74 9.75
N HIS A 859 16.83 -11.89 9.19
CA HIS A 859 16.15 -12.01 7.90
C HIS A 859 14.63 -12.23 8.13
N ARG A 860 13.79 -11.58 7.31
CA ARG A 860 12.32 -11.75 7.29
C ARG A 860 11.91 -12.95 6.43
N GLY A 861 10.94 -13.72 6.91
CA GLY A 861 10.15 -14.68 6.15
C GLY A 861 9.05 -13.99 5.34
N ASN A 862 8.86 -14.46 4.11
CA ASN A 862 7.74 -14.16 3.22
C ASN A 862 6.62 -15.20 3.45
N GLU A 863 5.39 -14.76 3.71
CA GLU A 863 4.18 -15.49 3.35
C GLU A 863 3.53 -14.75 2.18
N ARG A 864 3.45 -15.41 1.02
CA ARG A 864 2.69 -14.94 -0.16
C ARG A 864 1.39 -15.75 -0.24
N SER A 865 0.28 -15.03 -0.33
CA SER A 865 -0.89 -15.49 -1.08
C SER A 865 -0.51 -15.54 -2.56
N ALA A 866 -0.76 -16.68 -3.22
CA ALA A 866 -0.31 -16.96 -4.58
C ALA A 866 -1.24 -16.32 -5.62
N VAL A 867 -0.77 -15.23 -6.25
CA VAL A 867 -1.14 -14.86 -7.62
C VAL A 867 0.17 -14.83 -8.41
N HIS A 868 0.27 -15.68 -9.44
CA HIS A 868 1.44 -15.75 -10.31
C HIS A 868 1.54 -14.47 -11.15
N LEU A 869 2.39 -13.53 -10.71
CA LEU A 869 2.84 -12.38 -11.51
C LEU A 869 4.22 -12.71 -12.10
N VAL A 870 4.25 -12.88 -13.43
CA VAL A 870 5.46 -13.00 -14.22
C VAL A 870 6.19 -11.66 -14.18
N VAL A 871 7.31 -11.59 -13.46
CA VAL A 871 8.16 -10.39 -13.40
C VAL A 871 9.01 -10.34 -14.68
N GLY A 872 8.48 -9.67 -15.70
CA GLY A 872 9.27 -9.20 -16.84
C GLY A 872 10.02 -7.92 -16.45
N GLY A 873 11.34 -7.91 -16.61
CA GLY A 873 12.17 -6.73 -16.32
C GLY A 873 11.79 -5.54 -17.19
N VAL A 874 11.33 -4.45 -16.56
CA VAL A 874 11.08 -3.15 -17.20
C VAL A 874 12.42 -2.55 -17.65
N PRO A 875 12.56 -2.05 -18.90
CA PRO A 875 13.72 -1.26 -19.28
C PRO A 875 13.71 0.07 -18.52
N HIS A 876 14.80 0.40 -17.83
CA HIS A 876 15.04 1.74 -17.30
C HIS A 876 15.16 2.74 -18.45
N PHE A 877 14.12 3.56 -18.66
CA PHE A 877 14.15 4.75 -19.50
C PHE A 877 14.42 6.00 -18.65
N PRO A 878 15.03 7.06 -19.22
CA PRO A 878 15.27 8.30 -18.50
C PRO A 878 13.93 8.92 -18.05
N GLU A 879 13.73 8.96 -16.73
CA GLU A 879 12.64 9.63 -16.01
C GLU A 879 12.36 11.01 -16.63
N PRO A 880 11.11 11.40 -16.97
CA PRO A 880 10.79 12.72 -17.55
C PRO A 880 11.25 13.85 -16.63
N ALA A 881 11.32 15.07 -17.15
CA ALA A 881 11.81 16.20 -16.36
C ALA A 881 10.76 16.45 -15.29
N ARG A 882 10.91 15.78 -14.13
CA ARG A 882 10.32 16.25 -12.89
C ARG A 882 10.72 17.71 -12.82
N GLU A 883 9.73 18.59 -12.93
CA GLU A 883 9.80 19.82 -12.16
C GLU A 883 10.11 19.35 -10.76
N ARG A 884 11.39 19.48 -10.42
CA ARG A 884 11.84 19.32 -9.07
C ARG A 884 11.04 20.37 -8.31
N SER A 885 9.99 19.98 -7.58
CA SER A 885 9.83 20.51 -6.25
C SER A 885 11.11 20.09 -5.53
N THR A 886 12.14 20.90 -5.73
CA THR A 886 13.41 20.68 -5.08
C THR A 886 13.10 20.98 -3.64
N ASP A 887 12.92 19.93 -2.84
CA ASP A 887 13.57 19.86 -1.54
C ASP A 887 15.08 19.94 -1.83
N CYS A 888 15.52 21.09 -2.35
CA CYS A 888 16.92 21.42 -2.53
C CYS A 888 17.43 21.51 -1.11
N VAL A 889 18.31 20.59 -0.74
CA VAL A 889 19.19 20.79 0.40
C VAL A 889 19.78 22.19 0.21
N PRO A 890 19.64 23.09 1.19
CA PRO A 890 20.12 24.45 1.06
C PRO A 890 21.60 24.44 0.62
N PRO A 891 21.96 25.08 -0.51
CA PRO A 891 23.30 25.00 -1.10
C PRO A 891 24.45 25.27 -0.12
N LEU A 892 24.27 26.14 0.87
CA LEU A 892 25.30 26.39 1.88
C LEU A 892 25.46 25.20 2.84
N VAL A 893 24.36 24.63 3.33
CA VAL A 893 24.39 23.43 4.17
C VAL A 893 25.04 22.26 3.42
N ASP A 894 24.64 22.04 2.16
CA ASP A 894 25.18 20.99 1.31
C ASP A 894 26.70 21.13 1.15
N SER A 895 27.17 22.30 0.75
CA SER A 895 28.60 22.55 0.54
C SER A 895 29.43 22.43 1.83
N HIS A 896 28.90 22.84 2.99
CA HIS A 896 29.58 22.70 4.28
C HIS A 896 29.63 21.25 4.76
N VAL A 897 28.54 20.49 4.58
CA VAL A 897 28.51 19.06 4.91
C VAL A 897 29.49 18.30 4.02
N LEU A 898 29.49 18.53 2.71
CA LEU A 898 30.44 17.88 1.79
C LEU A 898 31.90 18.27 2.06
N ARG A 899 32.17 19.55 2.36
CA ARG A 899 33.52 20.02 2.73
C ARG A 899 34.00 19.41 4.06
N THR A 900 33.09 19.21 5.00
CA THR A 900 33.43 18.53 6.26
C THR A 900 33.56 17.03 6.02
N ALA A 901 32.76 16.48 5.11
CA ALA A 901 32.88 15.12 4.64
C ALA A 901 34.22 14.87 3.88
N SER A 902 34.93 15.87 3.40
CA SER A 902 36.27 15.65 2.83
C SER A 902 37.42 15.67 3.84
N LYS A 903 37.18 16.12 5.08
CA LYS A 903 38.19 16.12 6.14
C LYS A 903 38.27 14.72 6.78
N GLY A 904 39.39 14.02 6.61
CA GLY A 904 39.59 12.65 7.09
C GLY A 904 39.60 12.51 8.63
N ARG A 905 39.18 11.33 9.13
CA ARG A 905 38.86 10.93 10.53
C ARG A 905 37.43 11.24 10.99
N ARG A 906 36.48 10.41 10.59
CA ARG A 906 35.11 10.38 11.16
C ARG A 906 34.50 8.99 11.09
N THR A 907 33.40 8.79 11.81
CA THR A 907 32.56 7.60 11.69
C THR A 907 31.83 7.64 10.35
N THR A 908 31.99 6.60 9.54
CA THR A 908 31.34 6.51 8.23
C THR A 908 29.83 6.33 8.39
N LEU A 909 29.05 6.69 7.38
CA LEU A 909 27.60 6.48 7.42
C LEU A 909 27.25 4.99 7.59
N GLU A 910 28.03 4.09 7.02
CA GLU A 910 27.86 2.63 7.18
C GLU A 910 28.01 2.18 8.63
N GLU A 911 29.01 2.72 9.34
CA GLU A 911 29.21 2.42 10.75
C GLU A 911 28.10 3.04 11.61
N ILE A 912 27.64 4.26 11.28
CA ILE A 912 26.44 4.86 11.92
C ILE A 912 25.21 3.97 11.71
N ILE A 913 24.97 3.47 10.49
CA ILE A 913 23.84 2.56 10.18
C ILE A 913 23.97 1.25 10.97
N LYS A 914 25.18 0.69 11.06
CA LYS A 914 25.45 -0.53 11.84
C LYS A 914 25.17 -0.31 13.32
N GLN A 915 25.58 0.84 13.87
CA GLN A 915 25.31 1.20 15.25
C GLN A 915 23.82 1.45 15.49
N TYR A 916 23.13 2.14 14.57
CA TYR A 916 21.68 2.31 14.64
C TYR A 916 20.94 0.97 14.71
N VAL A 917 21.33 -0.03 13.92
CA VAL A 917 20.73 -1.38 14.03
C VAL A 917 21.12 -2.06 15.34
N GLY A 918 22.39 -1.97 15.74
CA GLY A 918 22.92 -2.65 16.93
C GLY A 918 22.53 -2.02 18.26
N LYS A 919 22.07 -0.76 18.27
CA LYS A 919 21.72 0.01 19.47
C LYS A 919 20.21 0.18 19.67
N ALA A 920 19.39 -0.46 18.84
CA ALA A 920 17.94 -0.45 19.00
C ALA A 920 17.51 -0.95 20.39
N GLY A 921 16.79 -0.11 21.13
CA GLY A 921 16.32 -0.39 22.49
C GLY A 921 17.42 -0.40 23.56
N THR A 922 18.59 0.17 23.30
CA THR A 922 19.65 0.27 24.31
C THR A 922 19.32 1.35 25.34
N VAL A 923 19.32 1.00 26.63
CA VAL A 923 19.15 1.96 27.72
C VAL A 923 20.53 2.42 28.21
N LEU A 924 20.78 3.73 28.21
CA LEU A 924 22.03 4.32 28.69
C LEU A 924 22.13 4.24 30.21
N ASP A 925 23.34 4.03 30.73
CA ASP A 925 23.62 3.95 32.17
C ASP A 925 23.83 5.33 32.82
N ILE A 926 23.14 6.33 32.28
CA ILE A 926 23.09 7.70 32.79
C ILE A 926 21.61 8.09 32.89
N SER A 927 21.29 9.00 33.80
CA SER A 927 19.94 9.53 33.95
C SER A 927 19.81 10.87 33.21
N LEU A 928 18.66 11.06 32.55
CA LEU A 928 18.28 12.34 31.98
C LEU A 928 17.54 13.16 33.07
N PRO A 929 17.91 14.43 33.33
CA PRO A 929 17.23 15.25 34.33
C PRO A 929 15.74 15.44 34.04
N TYR A 930 14.91 15.37 35.08
CA TYR A 930 13.46 15.55 35.00
C TYR A 930 13.13 17.05 35.06
N GLU A 931 13.06 17.73 33.91
CA GLU A 931 12.89 19.18 33.83
C GLU A 931 11.47 19.58 33.36
N SER A 932 10.41 19.16 34.08
CA SER A 932 9.02 19.56 33.76
C SER A 932 8.68 21.02 34.08
N ARG A 933 9.43 21.62 35.02
CA ARG A 933 9.30 23.03 35.42
C ARG A 933 10.68 23.69 35.47
N PRO A 934 11.35 23.85 34.32
CA PRO A 934 12.69 24.39 34.29
C PRO A 934 12.69 25.85 34.79
N SER A 935 13.83 26.25 35.36
CA SER A 935 14.08 27.62 35.78
C SER A 935 13.98 28.57 34.57
N VAL A 936 13.67 29.85 34.81
CA VAL A 936 13.46 30.82 33.71
C VAL A 936 14.68 30.92 32.79
N THR A 937 15.89 30.75 33.34
CA THR A 937 17.15 30.75 32.58
C THR A 937 17.39 29.49 31.75
N ARG A 938 16.72 28.38 32.08
CA ARG A 938 16.77 27.12 31.30
C ARG A 938 15.74 27.08 30.19
N ARG A 939 14.71 27.94 30.23
CA ARG A 939 13.66 27.99 29.22
C ARG A 939 14.19 28.64 27.94
N PRO A 940 13.86 28.11 26.76
CA PRO A 940 14.15 28.80 25.51
C PRO A 940 13.37 30.12 25.47
N LEU A 941 14.02 31.17 24.99
CA LEU A 941 13.44 32.52 24.90
C LEU A 941 12.45 32.60 23.72
N LEU A 942 11.27 31.98 23.84
CA LEU A 942 10.26 31.90 22.76
C LEU A 942 9.74 33.27 22.27
N LYS A 943 9.94 34.34 23.05
CA LYS A 943 9.61 35.73 22.66
C LYS A 943 10.69 36.36 21.79
N ASP A 944 11.94 35.93 21.97
CA ASP A 944 13.07 36.28 21.12
C ASP A 944 13.42 35.08 20.23
N ALA A 945 12.66 34.95 19.15
CA ALA A 945 12.83 33.86 18.20
C ALA A 945 14.25 33.81 17.60
N HIS A 946 15.00 34.93 17.60
CA HIS A 946 16.34 34.92 17.01
C HIS A 946 17.32 34.09 17.85
N ASP A 947 17.28 34.23 19.17
CA ASP A 947 18.17 33.50 20.05
C ASP A 947 17.70 32.08 20.32
N SER A 948 16.38 31.86 20.45
CA SER A 948 15.84 30.51 20.74
C SER A 948 15.84 29.54 19.55
N CYS A 949 15.90 30.01 18.30
CA CYS A 949 16.06 29.10 17.16
C CYS A 949 17.47 28.46 17.12
N LYS A 950 18.48 29.08 17.77
CA LYS A 950 19.85 28.52 17.84
C LYS A 950 19.93 27.26 18.70
N ASP A 951 18.92 27.02 19.55
CA ASP A 951 18.81 25.82 20.38
C ASP A 951 18.32 24.59 19.60
N VAL A 952 17.84 24.80 18.37
CA VAL A 952 17.47 23.75 17.42
C VAL A 952 18.57 23.66 16.36
N ILE A 953 18.94 22.45 15.97
CA ILE A 953 20.04 22.18 15.03
C ILE A 953 19.56 21.37 13.82
N THR A 954 20.36 21.37 12.76
CA THR A 954 20.13 20.49 11.60
C THR A 954 20.99 19.24 11.73
N VAL A 955 20.39 18.07 11.62
CA VAL A 955 21.08 16.79 11.46
C VAL A 955 21.08 16.42 9.98
N ALA A 956 22.28 16.22 9.43
CA ALA A 956 22.48 15.89 8.02
C ALA A 956 23.11 14.50 7.90
N HIS A 957 22.45 13.59 7.21
CA HIS A 957 23.05 12.33 6.80
C HIS A 957 23.52 12.48 5.36
N CYS A 958 24.78 12.13 5.07
CA CYS A 958 25.40 12.34 3.76
C CYS A 958 26.03 11.05 3.23
N ALA A 959 25.68 10.72 1.99
CA ALA A 959 26.31 9.67 1.21
C ALA A 959 26.81 10.26 -0.10
N GLN A 960 28.11 10.15 -0.37
CA GLN A 960 28.73 10.60 -1.62
C GLN A 960 29.48 9.45 -2.28
N PHE A 961 29.25 9.28 -3.57
CA PHE A 961 29.96 8.34 -4.44
C PHE A 961 30.45 9.08 -5.69
N GLY A 962 31.76 9.34 -5.76
CA GLY A 962 32.34 10.20 -6.80
C GLY A 962 31.79 11.63 -6.72
N ARG A 963 31.17 12.08 -7.82
CA ARG A 963 30.54 13.41 -7.92
C ARG A 963 29.07 13.43 -7.52
N GLU A 964 28.45 12.26 -7.35
CA GLU A 964 27.06 12.16 -6.93
C GLU A 964 26.99 12.09 -5.41
N HIS A 965 26.10 12.89 -4.82
CA HIS A 965 25.82 12.85 -3.39
C HIS A 965 24.31 12.91 -3.14
N LYS A 966 23.93 12.36 -1.99
CA LYS A 966 22.60 12.53 -1.40
C LYS A 966 22.79 12.99 0.04
N ILE A 967 22.06 14.04 0.41
CA ILE A 967 21.94 14.48 1.80
C ILE A 967 20.47 14.43 2.20
N THR A 968 20.19 13.80 3.34
CA THR A 968 18.87 13.87 3.99
C THR A 968 19.01 14.74 5.24
N LEU A 969 18.03 15.63 5.45
CA LEU A 969 18.04 16.60 6.54
C LEU A 969 16.88 16.36 7.50
N SER A 970 17.16 16.51 8.79
CA SER A 970 16.18 16.60 9.87
C SER A 970 16.57 17.72 10.84
N SER A 971 15.62 18.18 11.63
CA SER A 971 15.88 18.99 12.81
C SER A 971 16.30 18.11 14.00
N GLY A 972 16.91 18.70 15.02
CA GLY A 972 17.26 18.03 16.26
C GLY A 972 17.54 19.03 17.37
N PHE A 973 17.79 18.54 18.59
CA PHE A 973 18.14 19.38 19.74
C PHE A 973 19.02 18.63 20.74
N ALA A 974 19.77 19.39 21.54
CA ALA A 974 20.70 18.86 22.53
C ALA A 974 20.02 18.54 23.87
N LEU A 975 20.44 17.45 24.52
CA LEU A 975 19.98 17.04 25.85
C LEU A 975 20.98 17.43 26.94
N ASN A 976 20.46 17.72 28.14
CA ASN A 976 21.27 17.97 29.33
C ASN A 976 21.73 16.66 29.99
N ALA A 977 22.47 15.85 29.23
CA ALA A 977 23.06 14.60 29.68
C ALA A 977 24.38 14.34 28.93
N GLU A 978 25.40 13.87 29.64
CA GLU A 978 26.71 13.57 29.09
C GLU A 978 27.06 12.09 29.35
N GLU A 979 27.28 11.32 28.29
CA GLU A 979 27.76 9.93 28.41
C GLU A 979 29.29 9.86 28.47
N LYS A 980 29.95 10.80 27.78
CA LYS A 980 31.40 10.96 27.74
C LYS A 980 31.73 12.45 27.87
N GLU A 981 32.77 12.73 28.65
CA GLU A 981 33.27 14.10 28.85
C GLU A 981 33.57 14.76 27.50
N GLY A 982 32.95 15.93 27.26
CA GLY A 982 33.12 16.70 26.03
C GLY A 982 32.28 16.24 24.82
N GLU A 983 31.38 15.25 24.98
CA GLU A 983 30.39 14.88 23.97
C GLU A 983 28.99 15.38 24.34
N THR A 984 28.27 15.94 23.37
CA THR A 984 26.88 16.38 23.51
C THR A 984 25.94 15.33 22.92
N LEU A 985 24.87 15.00 23.65
CA LEU A 985 23.82 14.09 23.18
C LEU A 985 22.74 14.85 22.41
N ILE A 986 22.44 14.40 21.19
CA ILE A 986 21.46 15.00 20.27
C ILE A 986 20.31 14.03 20.01
N VAL A 987 19.07 14.49 20.17
CA VAL A 987 17.86 13.77 19.75
C VAL A 987 17.39 14.27 18.39
N THR A 988 16.99 13.33 17.52
CA THR A 988 16.36 13.61 16.22
C THR A 988 15.45 12.43 15.81
N CYS A 989 14.81 12.50 14.64
CA CYS A 989 14.02 11.40 14.09
C CYS A 989 14.90 10.33 13.42
N ALA A 990 14.43 9.09 13.34
CA ALA A 990 15.19 7.99 12.75
C ALA A 990 14.95 7.82 11.24
N HIS A 991 13.80 8.24 10.71
CA HIS A 991 13.41 7.97 9.33
C HIS A 991 14.29 8.67 8.30
N THR A 992 14.93 9.80 8.62
CA THR A 992 15.88 10.47 7.72
C THR A 992 17.17 9.67 7.55
N LEU A 993 17.60 8.94 8.59
CA LEU A 993 18.69 7.96 8.52
C LEU A 993 18.26 6.70 7.74
N GLU A 994 17.03 6.23 7.92
CA GLU A 994 16.49 5.09 7.16
C GLU A 994 16.33 5.43 5.66
N GLU A 995 15.92 6.66 5.34
CA GLU A 995 15.79 7.13 3.96
C GLU A 995 17.14 7.15 3.23
N ILE A 996 18.20 7.63 3.88
CA ILE A 996 19.53 7.62 3.27
C ILE A 996 20.12 6.21 3.21
N ARG A 997 19.82 5.34 4.19
CA ARG A 997 20.23 3.94 4.19
C ARG A 997 19.70 3.19 2.96
N GLN A 998 18.53 3.58 2.47
CA GLN A 998 17.91 3.02 1.26
C GLN A 998 18.40 3.69 -0.04
N SER A 999 19.30 4.66 0.04
CA SER A 999 19.84 5.35 -1.14
C SER A 999 20.57 4.38 -2.07
N PRO A 1000 20.32 4.44 -3.39
CA PRO A 1000 21.09 3.70 -4.39
C PRO A 1000 22.60 3.93 -4.28
N LEU A 1001 23.03 5.11 -3.81
CA LEU A 1001 24.44 5.43 -3.60
C LEU A 1001 25.12 4.53 -2.56
N LEU A 1002 24.39 4.07 -1.54
CA LEU A 1002 24.91 3.11 -0.55
C LEU A 1002 24.77 1.66 -1.02
N LEU A 1003 23.72 1.35 -1.78
CA LEU A 1003 23.45 -0.01 -2.27
C LEU A 1003 24.32 -0.43 -3.46
N ALA A 1004 24.76 0.53 -4.29
CA ALA A 1004 25.60 0.27 -5.46
C ALA A 1004 27.08 -0.04 -5.10
N GLY A 1005 27.52 0.29 -3.89
CA GLY A 1005 28.93 0.33 -3.46
C GLY A 1005 29.54 -0.99 -2.98
N ASN A 1006 29.31 -2.12 -3.67
CA ASN A 1006 29.97 -3.41 -3.31
C ASN A 1006 31.46 -3.49 -3.68
N SER A 1007 32.06 -2.44 -4.27
CA SER A 1007 33.50 -2.36 -4.52
C SER A 1007 34.21 -1.61 -3.40
N ASN A 1008 35.07 -2.32 -2.66
CA ASN A 1008 35.82 -1.83 -1.50
C ASN A 1008 36.80 -0.65 -1.77
N LEU A 1009 36.87 -0.10 -2.98
CA LEU A 1009 37.95 0.82 -3.39
C LEU A 1009 37.58 2.32 -3.50
N MET A 1010 36.31 2.74 -3.35
CA MET A 1010 35.91 4.14 -3.64
C MET A 1010 34.89 4.74 -2.62
N LYS A 1011 34.94 4.37 -1.33
CA LYS A 1011 34.00 4.85 -0.29
C LYS A 1011 34.52 6.04 0.51
N GLU A 1012 34.98 7.11 -0.14
CA GLU A 1012 35.78 8.11 0.59
C GLU A 1012 34.97 9.15 1.40
N LEU A 1013 33.68 9.42 1.12
CA LEU A 1013 33.01 10.64 1.62
C LEU A 1013 31.57 10.45 2.16
N SER A 1014 31.34 9.58 3.16
CA SER A 1014 30.02 9.46 3.84
C SER A 1014 30.07 9.73 5.34
N GLY A 1015 28.96 10.16 5.95
CA GLY A 1015 28.87 10.39 7.39
C GLY A 1015 27.54 11.00 7.83
N THR A 1016 27.37 11.15 9.15
CA THR A 1016 26.29 11.94 9.76
C THR A 1016 26.90 13.15 10.46
N PHE A 1017 26.25 14.31 10.35
CA PHE A 1017 26.75 15.59 10.84
C PHE A 1017 25.66 16.35 11.58
N VAL A 1018 26.06 17.06 12.63
CA VAL A 1018 25.26 18.10 13.28
C VAL A 1018 25.72 19.45 12.72
N VAL A 1019 24.80 20.22 12.18
CA VAL A 1019 25.07 21.53 11.55
C VAL A 1019 24.43 22.62 12.39
N ALA A 1020 25.23 23.60 12.79
CA ALA A 1020 24.82 24.73 13.61
C ALA A 1020 25.47 26.04 13.12
N GLY A 1021 24.83 27.17 13.43
CA GLY A 1021 25.29 28.52 13.05
C GLY A 1021 24.65 29.05 11.75
N THR A 1022 24.77 30.36 11.54
CA THR A 1022 24.24 31.09 10.37
C THR A 1022 25.35 31.81 9.62
N GLY A 1023 25.25 31.89 8.29
CA GLY A 1023 26.22 32.60 7.45
C GLY A 1023 27.65 32.12 7.70
N ASP A 1024 28.56 33.03 8.02
CA ASP A 1024 29.99 32.73 8.23
C ASP A 1024 30.29 31.87 9.46
N THR A 1025 29.33 31.73 10.39
CA THR A 1025 29.48 30.89 11.60
C THR A 1025 29.05 29.44 11.38
N LEU A 1026 28.56 29.10 10.19
CA LEU A 1026 28.04 27.78 9.86
C LEU A 1026 29.14 26.70 9.96
N THR A 1027 28.95 25.78 10.89
CA THR A 1027 29.89 24.68 11.15
C THR A 1027 29.15 23.35 11.17
N ALA A 1028 29.73 22.34 10.52
CA ALA A 1028 29.28 20.96 10.57
C ALA A 1028 30.20 20.14 11.48
N TYR A 1029 29.63 19.51 12.49
CA TYR A 1029 30.29 18.67 13.47
C TYR A 1029 30.02 17.20 13.14
N PRO A 1030 31.04 16.36 12.90
CA PRO A 1030 30.82 14.95 12.61
C PRO A 1030 30.26 14.24 13.85
N VAL A 1031 29.24 13.41 13.63
CA VAL A 1031 28.66 12.55 14.68
C VAL A 1031 29.60 11.38 14.94
N SER A 1032 29.93 11.20 16.21
CA SER A 1032 30.85 10.17 16.69
C SER A 1032 30.20 8.79 16.62
N ARG A 1033 28.95 8.66 17.10
CA ARG A 1033 28.23 7.38 17.16
C ARG A 1033 26.73 7.53 17.42
N VAL A 1034 25.99 6.45 17.17
CA VAL A 1034 24.63 6.24 17.71
C VAL A 1034 24.76 5.64 19.09
N VAL A 1035 24.17 6.28 20.11
CA VAL A 1035 24.26 5.82 21.50
C VAL A 1035 23.03 4.98 21.89
N SER A 1036 21.86 5.36 21.37
CA SER A 1036 20.60 4.62 21.49
C SER A 1036 19.66 4.98 20.34
N CYS A 1037 18.70 4.13 20.04
CA CYS A 1037 17.60 4.46 19.16
C CYS A 1037 16.35 3.64 19.49
N LEU A 1038 15.20 4.17 19.10
CA LEU A 1038 13.91 3.52 19.20
C LEU A 1038 13.26 3.56 17.81
N PRO A 1039 13.63 2.65 16.89
CA PRO A 1039 13.12 2.68 15.51
C PRO A 1039 11.60 2.64 15.39
N ILE A 1040 10.93 1.93 16.30
CA ILE A 1040 9.46 1.82 16.32
C ILE A 1040 8.82 3.18 16.65
N SER A 1041 9.46 3.95 17.53
CA SER A 1041 9.04 5.31 17.89
C SER A 1041 9.69 6.37 17.02
N ASP A 1042 10.47 5.99 16.01
CA ASP A 1042 11.15 6.90 15.09
C ASP A 1042 12.09 7.91 15.79
N LEU A 1043 12.77 7.49 16.87
CA LEU A 1043 13.73 8.32 17.60
C LEU A 1043 15.17 7.80 17.46
N LEU A 1044 16.11 8.75 17.36
CA LEU A 1044 17.54 8.51 17.23
C LEU A 1044 18.29 9.40 18.22
N LEU A 1045 19.18 8.80 19.01
CA LEU A 1045 20.06 9.50 19.96
C LEU A 1045 21.51 9.40 19.50
N LEU A 1046 22.10 10.55 19.18
CA LEU A 1046 23.43 10.70 18.60
C LEU A 1046 24.40 11.32 19.61
N SER A 1047 25.67 10.93 19.57
CA SER A 1047 26.75 11.62 20.28
C SER A 1047 27.64 12.39 19.32
N CYS A 1048 27.92 13.65 19.64
CA CYS A 1048 28.74 14.55 18.83
C CYS A 1048 29.61 15.47 19.70
N SER A 1049 30.87 15.68 19.31
CA SER A 1049 31.77 16.62 19.99
C SER A 1049 31.51 18.04 19.52
N ILE A 1050 30.67 18.76 20.25
CA ILE A 1050 30.28 20.15 19.97
C ILE A 1050 30.92 21.05 21.04
N PRO A 1051 31.62 22.14 20.68
CA PRO A 1051 32.18 23.06 21.66
C PRO A 1051 31.10 23.66 22.58
N PRO A 1052 31.38 23.82 23.89
CA PRO A 1052 30.45 24.46 24.81
C PRO A 1052 30.03 25.86 24.33
N GLY A 1053 28.74 26.17 24.44
CA GLY A 1053 28.16 27.45 24.04
C GLY A 1053 27.76 27.57 22.56
N VAL A 1054 28.04 26.55 21.73
CA VAL A 1054 27.54 26.53 20.33
C VAL A 1054 26.07 26.16 20.26
N VAL A 1055 25.62 25.19 21.06
CA VAL A 1055 24.23 24.73 21.14
C VAL A 1055 23.85 24.66 22.61
N ASN A 1056 22.71 25.24 22.99
CA ASN A 1056 22.18 25.08 24.34
C ASN A 1056 21.35 23.79 24.44
N THR A 1057 21.37 23.14 25.60
CA THR A 1057 20.52 21.98 25.85
C THR A 1057 19.09 22.42 26.16
N LEU A 1058 18.09 21.68 25.70
CA LEU A 1058 16.70 21.96 26.01
C LEU A 1058 16.21 21.14 27.22
N PRO A 1059 15.42 21.73 28.14
CA PRO A 1059 14.83 21.00 29.25
C PRO A 1059 13.73 20.05 28.75
N VAL A 1060 13.72 18.80 29.22
CA VAL A 1060 12.76 17.77 28.78
C VAL A 1060 11.82 17.40 29.92
N SER A 1061 10.52 17.41 29.66
CA SER A 1061 9.50 16.94 30.60
C SER A 1061 9.45 15.40 30.59
N PRO A 1062 9.50 14.72 31.75
CA PRO A 1062 9.21 13.29 31.83
C PRO A 1062 7.72 12.97 31.76
N TYR A 1063 6.87 14.01 31.74
CA TYR A 1063 5.42 13.85 31.73
C TYR A 1063 4.83 14.27 30.39
N PRO A 1064 3.98 13.42 29.77
CA PRO A 1064 3.26 13.78 28.55
C PRO A 1064 2.32 14.97 28.82
N ALA A 1065 2.31 15.93 27.91
CA ALA A 1065 1.42 17.09 28.00
C ALA A 1065 -0.05 16.69 27.88
N HIS A 1066 -0.95 17.38 28.58
CA HIS A 1066 -2.38 17.10 28.45
C HIS A 1066 -2.92 17.54 27.08
N GLN A 1067 -4.09 17.01 26.71
CA GLN A 1067 -4.84 17.53 25.57
C GLN A 1067 -5.11 19.03 25.75
N ASP A 1068 -5.08 19.77 24.65
CA ASP A 1068 -5.21 21.23 24.57
C ASP A 1068 -4.07 22.05 25.22
N THR A 1069 -3.02 21.41 25.74
CA THR A 1069 -1.81 22.13 26.17
C THR A 1069 -1.27 22.97 25.02
N ALA A 1070 -1.07 24.28 25.28
CA ALA A 1070 -0.50 25.21 24.32
C ALA A 1070 0.98 24.90 24.08
N ILE A 1071 1.37 24.81 22.81
CA ILE A 1071 2.74 24.43 22.44
C ILE A 1071 3.38 25.41 21.45
N ARG A 1072 4.69 25.27 21.32
CA ARG A 1072 5.53 25.83 20.26
C ARG A 1072 6.24 24.71 19.55
N ALA A 1073 6.07 24.65 18.23
CA ALA A 1073 6.75 23.73 17.35
C ALA A 1073 7.72 24.50 16.46
N HIS A 1074 8.98 24.07 16.36
CA HIS A 1074 9.97 24.73 15.50
C HIS A 1074 9.84 24.23 14.06
N PHE A 1075 9.44 25.12 13.13
CA PHE A 1075 9.29 24.81 11.71
C PHE A 1075 10.46 25.35 10.90
N VAL A 1076 10.73 24.68 9.77
CA VAL A 1076 11.86 24.97 8.87
C VAL A 1076 11.36 25.24 7.44
N LEU A 1077 11.96 26.21 6.76
CA LEU A 1077 11.82 26.45 5.32
C LEU A 1077 13.19 26.57 4.67
N TYR A 1078 13.29 26.13 3.41
CA TYR A 1078 14.52 26.22 2.62
C TYR A 1078 14.49 27.35 1.58
N ASP A 1079 13.35 28.01 1.42
CA ASP A 1079 13.16 29.10 0.47
C ASP A 1079 12.76 30.40 1.20
N GLU A 1080 13.59 31.43 1.05
CA GLU A 1080 13.35 32.78 1.58
C GLU A 1080 12.06 33.39 1.02
N LEU A 1081 11.71 33.09 -0.23
CA LEU A 1081 10.51 33.67 -0.87
C LEU A 1081 9.21 33.19 -0.20
N GLN A 1082 9.26 32.02 0.44
CA GLN A 1082 8.14 31.47 1.22
C GLN A 1082 8.16 31.94 2.69
N ALA A 1083 9.27 32.55 3.12
CA ALA A 1083 9.48 33.02 4.48
C ALA A 1083 8.69 34.33 4.72
N GLY A 1084 7.40 34.18 5.04
CA GLY A 1084 6.55 35.31 5.45
C GLY A 1084 6.95 35.97 6.79
N LYS A 1085 6.07 36.81 7.33
CA LYS A 1085 6.34 37.53 8.59
C LYS A 1085 6.65 36.56 9.75
N GLY A 1086 7.81 36.75 10.38
CA GLY A 1086 8.24 36.04 11.60
C GLY A 1086 9.13 34.82 11.37
N TRP A 1087 9.46 34.49 10.12
CA TRP A 1087 10.57 33.57 9.82
C TRP A 1087 11.91 34.31 9.98
N ARG A 1088 12.95 33.57 10.39
CA ARG A 1088 14.30 34.12 10.62
C ARG A 1088 15.36 33.17 10.06
N PRO A 1089 16.53 33.68 9.63
CA PRO A 1089 17.66 32.82 9.28
C PRO A 1089 18.01 31.92 10.47
N TRP A 1090 18.23 30.63 10.22
CA TRP A 1090 18.40 29.62 11.28
C TRP A 1090 19.68 28.81 11.17
N VAL A 1091 19.81 27.96 10.14
CA VAL A 1091 21.02 27.18 9.88
C VAL A 1091 21.39 27.28 8.41
N GLY A 1092 22.57 27.82 8.14
CA GLY A 1092 23.00 28.14 6.78
C GLY A 1092 22.05 29.12 6.10
N ASP A 1093 21.49 28.68 4.97
CA ASP A 1093 20.52 29.37 4.12
C ASP A 1093 19.06 28.93 4.39
N SER A 1094 18.83 28.16 5.45
CA SER A 1094 17.49 27.80 5.91
C SER A 1094 16.88 28.82 6.88
N TRP A 1095 15.56 28.80 6.98
CA TRP A 1095 14.76 29.70 7.80
C TRP A 1095 14.00 28.91 8.87
N GLY A 1096 14.06 29.37 10.11
CA GLY A 1096 13.40 28.76 11.25
C GLY A 1096 12.32 29.66 11.84
N LYS A 1097 11.28 29.06 12.42
CA LYS A 1097 10.24 29.77 13.17
C LYS A 1097 9.58 28.89 14.23
N TRP A 1098 9.45 29.41 15.44
CA TRP A 1098 8.56 28.86 16.45
C TRP A 1098 7.10 29.17 16.15
N VAL A 1099 6.30 28.15 15.86
CA VAL A 1099 4.89 28.28 15.49
C VAL A 1099 3.99 27.89 16.67
N LYS A 1100 2.97 28.73 16.94
CA LYS A 1100 1.98 28.47 17.99
C LYS A 1100 1.10 27.28 17.62
N GLY A 1101 0.83 26.43 18.59
CA GLY A 1101 0.06 25.22 18.40
C GLY A 1101 -0.64 24.72 19.66
N LYS A 1102 -1.27 23.55 19.56
CA LYS A 1102 -1.79 22.82 20.72
C LYS A 1102 -1.69 21.31 20.56
N VAL A 1103 -1.58 20.60 21.68
CA VAL A 1103 -1.73 19.14 21.73
C VAL A 1103 -3.19 18.77 21.48
N LEU A 1104 -3.42 17.82 20.58
CA LEU A 1104 -4.76 17.34 20.23
C LEU A 1104 -5.13 16.04 20.93
N GLY A 1105 -4.15 15.23 21.32
CA GLY A 1105 -4.35 13.93 21.96
C GLY A 1105 -3.24 12.95 21.62
N TYR A 1106 -3.41 11.71 22.07
CA TYR A 1106 -2.42 10.64 21.90
C TYR A 1106 -3.02 9.41 21.27
N ARG A 1107 -2.16 8.59 20.68
CA ARG A 1107 -2.51 7.25 20.22
C ARG A 1107 -1.47 6.23 20.63
N ASP A 1108 -1.91 5.00 20.87
CA ASP A 1108 -1.01 3.86 21.03
C ASP A 1108 -0.49 3.34 19.68
N PHE A 1109 0.38 2.33 19.72
CA PHE A 1109 0.91 1.67 18.52
C PHE A 1109 -0.17 1.02 17.64
N ALA A 1110 -1.35 0.72 18.20
CA ALA A 1110 -2.50 0.20 17.47
C ALA A 1110 -3.37 1.31 16.85
N GLY A 1111 -3.02 2.58 17.07
CA GLY A 1111 -3.76 3.74 16.57
C GLY A 1111 -5.03 4.06 17.36
N ARG A 1112 -5.22 3.45 18.54
CA ARG A 1112 -6.33 3.74 19.45
C ARG A 1112 -6.03 5.01 20.24
N GLU A 1113 -7.06 5.79 20.54
CA GLU A 1113 -6.91 6.98 21.37
C GLU A 1113 -6.49 6.61 22.78
N THR A 1114 -5.52 7.35 23.31
CA THR A 1114 -4.98 7.19 24.65
C THR A 1114 -4.87 8.54 25.33
N HIS A 1115 -4.84 8.51 26.66
CA HIS A 1115 -4.86 9.73 27.47
C HIS A 1115 -3.69 9.70 28.45
N PRO A 1116 -2.99 10.83 28.64
CA PRO A 1116 -2.02 10.98 29.72
C PRO A 1116 -2.62 10.59 31.07
N GLY A 1117 -1.89 9.80 31.85
CA GLY A 1117 -2.33 9.32 33.16
C GLY A 1117 -3.16 8.03 33.14
N THR A 1118 -3.41 7.43 31.98
CA THR A 1118 -3.90 6.04 31.90
C THR A 1118 -2.73 5.06 31.87
N TYR A 1119 -3.01 3.76 32.05
CA TYR A 1119 -2.02 2.69 31.90
C TYR A 1119 -1.73 2.34 30.43
N ASP A 1120 -2.27 3.11 29.48
CA ASP A 1120 -2.08 2.86 28.07
C ASP A 1120 -0.75 3.47 27.58
N ALA A 1121 -0.09 2.81 26.63
CA ALA A 1121 1.13 3.33 26.03
C ALA A 1121 0.82 4.54 25.13
N LEU A 1122 1.49 5.67 25.35
CA LEU A 1122 1.38 6.84 24.48
C LEU A 1122 2.47 6.76 23.41
N SER A 1123 2.15 6.14 22.29
CA SER A 1123 3.13 5.96 21.20
C SER A 1123 3.26 7.19 20.32
N HIS A 1124 2.18 7.97 20.20
CA HIS A 1124 2.05 9.00 19.19
C HIS A 1124 1.36 10.24 19.75
N LEU A 1125 1.97 11.41 19.52
CA LEU A 1125 1.47 12.74 19.88
C LEU A 1125 0.86 13.42 18.65
N LEU A 1126 -0.42 13.81 18.74
CA LEU A 1126 -1.11 14.60 17.72
C LEU A 1126 -1.09 16.08 18.10
N PHE A 1127 -0.78 16.97 17.14
CA PHE A 1127 -0.75 18.42 17.40
C PHE A 1127 -1.15 19.27 16.18
N THR A 1128 -1.44 20.54 16.40
CA THR A 1128 -1.49 21.58 15.36
C THR A 1128 -0.43 22.64 15.62
N PRO A 1129 0.08 23.35 14.60
CA PRO A 1129 -0.25 23.28 13.17
C PRO A 1129 0.54 22.19 12.42
N LEU A 1130 0.31 22.06 11.11
CA LEU A 1130 1.01 21.09 10.25
C LEU A 1130 2.47 21.49 10.06
N PRO A 1131 3.44 20.60 10.35
CA PRO A 1131 4.83 20.91 10.16
C PRO A 1131 5.24 20.94 8.69
N THR A 1132 6.22 21.80 8.39
CA THR A 1132 6.85 21.89 7.07
C THR A 1132 7.94 20.82 6.92
N ALA A 1133 8.28 20.48 5.67
CA ALA A 1133 9.40 19.58 5.38
C ALA A 1133 10.70 20.08 6.02
N GLY A 1134 11.50 19.16 6.58
CA GLY A 1134 12.71 19.49 7.33
C GLY A 1134 12.51 19.73 8.84
N SER A 1135 11.28 19.92 9.30
CA SER A 1135 10.97 20.13 10.74
C SER A 1135 11.00 18.83 11.56
N SER A 1136 11.00 17.68 10.90
CA SER A 1136 11.07 16.35 11.53
C SER A 1136 12.32 16.19 12.38
N GLY A 1137 12.19 15.60 13.56
CA GLY A 1137 13.20 15.51 14.60
C GLY A 1137 13.28 16.75 15.52
N GLY A 1138 12.58 17.83 15.18
CA GLY A 1138 12.57 19.07 15.97
C GLY A 1138 11.74 18.97 17.27
N PRO A 1139 12.00 19.83 18.26
CA PRO A 1139 11.29 19.82 19.54
C PRO A 1139 9.87 20.40 19.44
N ILE A 1140 8.96 19.83 20.24
CA ILE A 1140 7.65 20.38 20.57
C ILE A 1140 7.70 20.82 22.03
N ILE A 1141 7.55 22.11 22.29
CA ILE A 1141 7.74 22.74 23.60
C ILE A 1141 6.41 23.21 24.16
N ASP A 1142 6.17 23.01 25.44
CA ASP A 1142 5.04 23.63 26.15
C ASP A 1142 5.28 25.14 26.30
N GLU A 1143 4.32 25.94 25.82
CA GLU A 1143 4.43 27.41 25.78
C GLU A 1143 4.54 28.04 27.17
N GLU A 1144 3.97 27.42 28.21
CA GLU A 1144 3.92 27.95 29.57
C GLU A 1144 5.22 27.67 30.33
N ASN A 1145 5.67 26.41 30.31
CA ASN A 1145 6.82 25.98 31.12
C ASN A 1145 8.15 25.96 30.36
N GLY A 1146 8.14 25.97 29.02
CA GLY A 1146 9.34 25.97 28.18
C GLY A 1146 10.07 24.63 28.12
N SER A 1147 9.46 23.53 28.57
CA SER A 1147 10.00 22.18 28.48
C SER A 1147 9.57 21.47 27.19
N VAL A 1148 10.44 20.61 26.67
CA VAL A 1148 10.12 19.72 25.54
C VAL A 1148 9.13 18.68 26.01
N VAL A 1149 7.96 18.66 25.38
CA VAL A 1149 6.87 17.71 25.65
C VAL A 1149 6.72 16.66 24.55
N GLY A 1150 7.38 16.84 23.41
CA GLY A 1150 7.45 15.83 22.35
C GLY A 1150 8.50 16.13 21.28
N VAL A 1151 8.68 15.18 20.36
CA VAL A 1151 9.54 15.29 19.18
C VAL A 1151 8.67 15.19 17.94
N MET A 1152 8.84 16.13 17.03
CA MET A 1152 8.08 16.19 15.79
C MET A 1152 8.57 15.15 14.79
N LEU A 1153 7.67 14.47 14.08
CA LEU A 1153 8.02 13.48 13.06
C LEU A 1153 7.53 13.87 11.65
N GLY A 1154 6.41 14.60 11.55
CA GLY A 1154 5.88 15.04 10.27
C GLY A 1154 4.38 15.32 10.33
N SER A 1155 3.69 15.13 9.20
CA SER A 1155 2.23 15.22 9.13
C SER A 1155 1.62 13.85 8.82
N ARG A 1156 0.45 13.55 9.39
CA ARG A 1156 -0.27 12.29 9.15
C ARG A 1156 -1.75 12.54 8.96
N MET A 1157 -2.36 11.82 8.03
CA MET A 1157 -3.82 11.75 7.89
C MET A 1157 -4.37 10.87 9.04
N VAL A 1158 -5.06 11.50 9.98
CA VAL A 1158 -5.51 10.82 11.22
C VAL A 1158 -6.79 10.01 10.97
N SER A 1159 -7.72 10.61 10.24
CA SER A 1159 -8.91 9.99 9.68
C SER A 1159 -9.40 10.84 8.52
N ARG A 1160 -10.28 10.31 7.66
CA ARG A 1160 -10.89 11.12 6.60
C ARG A 1160 -11.72 12.28 7.17
N VAL A 1161 -12.23 12.16 8.40
CA VAL A 1161 -13.07 13.15 9.08
C VAL A 1161 -12.25 14.26 9.74
N GLU A 1162 -11.13 13.90 10.38
CA GLU A 1162 -10.32 14.86 11.15
C GLU A 1162 -9.26 15.56 10.30
N GLY A 1163 -8.98 15.03 9.10
CA GLY A 1163 -8.01 15.59 8.17
C GLY A 1163 -6.56 15.31 8.54
N VAL A 1164 -5.65 16.10 7.98
CA VAL A 1164 -4.22 16.01 8.25
C VAL A 1164 -3.91 16.75 9.56
N ARG A 1165 -3.07 16.14 10.41
CA ARG A 1165 -2.57 16.73 11.67
C ARG A 1165 -1.05 16.64 11.74
N GLY A 1166 -0.45 17.46 12.60
CA GLY A 1166 0.94 17.29 13.02
C GLY A 1166 1.08 16.01 13.83
N TRP A 1167 2.17 15.31 13.61
CA TRP A 1167 2.46 13.99 14.16
C TRP A 1167 3.84 14.01 14.84
N GLY A 1168 3.91 13.46 16.05
CA GLY A 1168 5.11 13.40 16.86
C GLY A 1168 5.14 12.23 17.83
N VAL A 1169 6.15 12.21 18.69
CA VAL A 1169 6.36 11.24 19.78
C VAL A 1169 6.34 12.01 21.10
N PRO A 1170 5.70 11.50 22.17
CA PRO A 1170 5.81 12.13 23.47
C PRO A 1170 7.25 12.14 23.99
N SER A 1171 7.57 13.16 24.77
CA SER A 1171 8.88 13.31 25.44
C SER A 1171 9.22 12.18 26.40
N GLU A 1172 8.22 11.50 26.99
CA GLU A 1172 8.45 10.36 27.87
C GLU A 1172 9.19 9.21 27.17
N THR A 1173 8.98 9.03 25.86
CA THR A 1173 9.68 8.02 25.07
C THR A 1173 11.19 8.30 24.96
N ILE A 1174 11.63 9.55 25.16
CA ILE A 1174 13.06 9.87 25.26
C ILE A 1174 13.66 9.21 26.50
N PHE A 1175 12.95 9.20 27.62
CA PHE A 1175 13.42 8.62 28.88
C PHE A 1175 13.55 7.10 28.84
N GLU A 1176 12.88 6.41 27.90
CA GLU A 1176 13.09 4.98 27.66
C GLU A 1176 14.52 4.65 27.19
N MET A 1177 15.26 5.65 26.68
CA MET A 1177 16.67 5.49 26.29
C MET A 1177 17.64 5.70 27.46
N PHE A 1178 17.17 6.04 28.66
CA PHE A 1178 17.97 6.40 29.84
C PHE A 1178 17.60 5.55 31.06
N THR A 1179 18.53 5.44 32.01
CA THR A 1179 18.23 4.83 33.31
C THR A 1179 17.41 5.82 34.14
N LEU A 1180 16.38 5.33 34.82
CA LEU A 1180 15.53 6.17 35.65
C LEU A 1180 16.34 6.76 36.82
N PRO A 1181 16.15 8.05 37.18
CA PRO A 1181 16.83 8.66 38.31
C PRO A 1181 16.68 7.84 39.60
N GLY A 1182 17.77 7.64 40.34
CA GLY A 1182 17.78 6.87 41.59
C GLY A 1182 17.91 5.35 41.44
N LEU A 1183 18.00 4.83 40.21
CA LEU A 1183 18.37 3.44 39.92
C LEU A 1183 19.81 3.30 39.40
N GLU A 1184 20.59 4.38 39.45
CA GLU A 1184 22.00 4.43 39.04
C GLU A 1184 22.83 3.40 39.84
N GLY A 1185 23.60 2.55 39.15
CA GLY A 1185 24.49 1.57 39.78
C GLY A 1185 23.84 0.31 40.34
N LYS A 1186 22.52 0.11 40.18
CA LYS A 1186 21.83 -1.16 40.50
C LYS A 1186 21.69 -2.03 39.24
N LYS A 1187 22.79 -2.59 38.77
CA LYS A 1187 22.79 -3.66 37.76
C LYS A 1187 23.39 -4.94 38.33
#